data_AF-A0A8D0GGW5-F1
#
_entry.id   AF-A0A8D0GGW5-F1
#
_cell.length_a   1.000
_cell.length_b   1.000
_cell.length_c   1.000
_cell.angle_alpha   90.00
_cell.angle_beta   90.00
_cell.angle_gamma   90.00
#
_symmetry.space_group_name_H-M   'P 1'
#
loop_
_entity.id
_entity.type
_entity.pdbx_description
1 polymer ?
#
loop_
_entity_poly.entity_id
_entity_poly.type
_entity_poly.pdbx_seq_one_letter_code
_entity_poly.pdbx_strand_id
1 'polypeptide(L)'
;GGERGCEGLTNSSRIVGLLAQLEKINSESLLVETDTARYVTSKILHLSQSQEKIRKEMTAKGSTGIEVLLSTLEVSFVLDKYFIYDCLFLGGGRRASVLVSKGGTQILLQLLLSSSKESPPNEELMVLLHSLLAKIGPKDKKFGVKARINGTLTITLNLVKQNLQNHRLILPCLQVLRVYSTNSVNAVTLGKNGVVELMFKIIGPFCKKNTSLMKVALDTLAALLKSKTNARKAVERGYINVLLTTYVDWHRHDSRHRHMLIRKGILQSIKSVTNIKLGRKAFIDANGMKTLYNTSQECLAVRTLDPLVNTSSLIMRKCFPKNRLPLPTIKSAFHFQLPVIPINGPVAQLYSLPPEVDDVVDESDDNDDIETETEIENENEDDQDPHFKNDDIETDINKLKPKQELGRPIEELKMYERFFPELADDFQECDLISKEPKPFTSDVNLGGPIIVPTAGEEQSVGANHSKGTAVRESHPLQTEEGNRRPAFLDLPKKDSKKDNSIQQSDQEKLLSCQCINNDIVKGLDRISLQNKSNTGVILKKESKTSLPTLTCNKPCQQVSSCGNVLFEGRSVQLGKLCCTGADPEEEDDSSSYSSGEQVTLDVPDILPLHDPDLYIEIVKNTTSVPEYAEVAYPDYFGHIPPPFKEPILERPYGVQRTKISQDIERLIYQNDIIDRVVYDLDDPSYMVPEEGDILKFNSKFESGNLRKVIHIRKNEYDLILNSDINSNHYHQWFYFEVSGMRTGIAYRFNIINCEKSNSQFNYGMQPLMYSVQEALNARPWWMRVGTDICYYKNHFSRSSIAAGGQKGKSYYTITFTVSFPHKDDVCYFAYHYPYKYSTLRMHLQKLESTHNPQQIYFRQDVLCETLSGNSCPLVNITAMPNSNYYEHICQFRNRPYIFLSARVHPGETNSSWVMKGTLEYLMGNNPTAQSLRESYIFKIIPMLNPDGVINGNHRCSLSGEDLNRQWQNPNPDLHPTIYHAKGLLQYLAAIRRLPLVFCDYHGHSRKKNVFLYGCSIKETMWHTNVNAASCELIEDIGYRALPKILSHIAPAFCMSSCSFLVEKSKESTARVVVWREIGVQRSYTMESTLCGCDQGKYKGLQIGTRELEEMGAKFCTGLFRLKRLTSPLEYNLTPSLLDIENELIESSCKVTSPTTYILDEDEPRFLEEVDYSAESNDEQDIELADNSGDYDTCAQEDGLSDSEIARTHLL
;
A
#
# COMPACT_ATOMS: atom_id res chain seq x y z
N GLY A 1 -17.57 -44.72 49.08
CA GLY A 1 -17.15 -45.91 49.85
C GLY A 1 -15.75 -46.28 49.42
N GLY A 2 -14.84 -46.54 50.38
CA GLY A 2 -13.39 -46.44 50.16
C GLY A 2 -12.58 -47.75 50.23
N GLU A 3 -13.15 -48.90 49.86
CA GLU A 3 -12.48 -50.20 50.09
C GLU A 3 -12.03 -50.94 48.82
N ARG A 4 -12.55 -50.61 47.63
CA ARG A 4 -12.22 -51.34 46.37
C ARG A 4 -10.80 -51.10 45.83
N GLY A 5 -10.00 -50.23 46.45
CA GLY A 5 -8.64 -49.93 45.99
C GLY A 5 -7.59 -51.01 46.32
N CYS A 6 -7.83 -51.86 47.33
CA CYS A 6 -6.80 -52.76 47.88
C CYS A 6 -6.75 -54.16 47.25
N GLU A 7 -7.75 -54.54 46.44
CA GLU A 7 -7.86 -55.90 45.90
C GLU A 7 -6.94 -56.17 44.69
N GLY A 8 -6.65 -55.17 43.86
CA GLY A 8 -5.82 -55.35 42.66
C GLY A 8 -4.35 -55.68 42.96
N LEU A 9 -3.75 -54.96 43.91
CA LEU A 9 -2.37 -55.16 44.35
C LEU A 9 -2.21 -56.49 45.11
N THR A 10 -3.16 -56.84 45.98
CA THR A 10 -3.13 -58.09 46.75
C THR A 10 -3.34 -59.33 45.85
N ASN A 11 -4.18 -59.25 44.82
CA ASN A 11 -4.35 -60.35 43.87
C ASN A 11 -3.13 -60.53 42.94
N SER A 12 -2.47 -59.45 42.51
CA SER A 12 -1.23 -59.54 41.71
C SER A 12 -0.09 -60.19 42.51
N SER A 13 0.08 -59.79 43.78
CA SER A 13 1.02 -60.43 44.72
C SER A 13 0.70 -61.93 44.93
N ARG A 14 -0.58 -62.29 45.06
CA ARG A 14 -1.02 -63.69 45.17
C ARG A 14 -0.72 -64.52 43.91
N ILE A 15 -0.88 -63.96 42.71
CA ILE A 15 -0.55 -64.66 41.46
C ILE A 15 0.95 -64.97 41.40
N VAL A 16 1.82 -64.01 41.75
CA VAL A 16 3.28 -64.25 41.83
C VAL A 16 3.62 -65.32 42.87
N GLY A 17 2.99 -65.28 44.05
CA GLY A 17 3.18 -66.32 45.07
C GLY A 17 2.71 -67.72 44.64
N LEU A 18 1.61 -67.81 43.88
CA LEU A 18 1.11 -69.08 43.33
C LEU A 18 1.97 -69.60 42.17
N LEU A 19 2.56 -68.71 41.36
CA LEU A 19 3.52 -69.09 40.32
C LEU A 19 4.82 -69.63 40.93
N ALA A 20 5.34 -68.99 41.98
CA ALA A 20 6.50 -69.50 42.72
C ALA A 20 6.21 -70.85 43.41
N GLN A 21 4.98 -71.11 43.86
CA GLN A 21 4.55 -72.44 44.30
C GLN A 21 4.52 -73.45 43.14
N LEU A 22 4.08 -73.04 41.95
CA LEU A 22 4.05 -73.90 40.76
C LEU A 22 5.47 -74.28 40.28
N GLU A 23 6.42 -73.34 40.30
CA GLU A 23 7.85 -73.62 40.05
C GLU A 23 8.44 -74.58 41.09
N LYS A 24 8.07 -74.44 42.38
CA LYS A 24 8.54 -75.34 43.43
C LYS A 24 7.99 -76.76 43.27
N ILE A 25 6.71 -76.90 42.92
CA ILE A 25 6.08 -78.19 42.57
C ILE A 25 6.76 -78.82 41.33
N ASN A 26 7.24 -78.01 40.39
CA ASN A 26 8.01 -78.47 39.22
C ASN A 26 9.48 -78.82 39.55
N SER A 27 9.97 -78.50 40.75
CA SER A 27 11.36 -78.71 41.16
C SER A 27 11.57 -79.97 42.01
N GLU A 28 10.56 -80.38 42.80
CA GLU A 28 10.64 -81.51 43.73
C GLU A 28 9.96 -82.76 43.14
N SER A 29 10.68 -83.50 42.30
CA SER A 29 10.15 -84.70 41.64
C SER A 29 10.28 -85.96 42.51
N LEU A 30 9.15 -86.46 43.06
CA LEU A 30 8.78 -87.89 43.08
C LEU A 30 7.39 -88.12 43.72
N LEU A 31 6.42 -88.54 42.89
CA LEU A 31 5.14 -89.19 43.24
C LEU A 31 4.10 -88.39 44.10
N VAL A 32 2.93 -88.17 43.49
CA VAL A 32 1.63 -87.80 44.10
C VAL A 32 1.47 -86.36 44.64
N GLU A 33 1.49 -85.35 43.75
CA GLU A 33 0.83 -84.04 43.98
C GLU A 33 0.15 -83.45 42.72
N THR A 34 -0.36 -84.30 41.81
CA THR A 34 -1.02 -83.82 40.57
C THR A 34 -2.35 -83.10 40.84
N ASP A 35 -3.01 -83.38 41.98
CA ASP A 35 -4.19 -82.64 42.43
C ASP A 35 -3.83 -81.26 42.99
N THR A 36 -2.71 -81.11 43.71
CA THR A 36 -2.21 -79.80 44.17
C THR A 36 -1.79 -78.93 43.00
N ALA A 37 -1.09 -79.51 42.01
CA ALA A 37 -0.77 -78.81 40.77
C ALA A 37 -2.04 -78.32 40.04
N ARG A 38 -3.08 -79.16 39.93
CA ARG A 38 -4.39 -78.76 39.38
C ARG A 38 -5.10 -77.71 40.25
N TYR A 39 -4.99 -77.76 41.58
CA TYR A 39 -5.58 -76.78 42.49
C TYR A 39 -4.91 -75.40 42.38
N VAL A 40 -3.57 -75.35 42.36
CA VAL A 40 -2.80 -74.11 42.17
C VAL A 40 -3.06 -73.54 40.78
N THR A 41 -3.02 -74.36 39.73
CA THR A 41 -3.33 -73.94 38.35
C THR A 41 -4.76 -73.45 38.21
N SER A 42 -5.74 -74.12 38.85
CA SER A 42 -7.14 -73.69 38.87
C SER A 42 -7.33 -72.37 39.64
N LYS A 43 -6.60 -72.15 40.74
CA LYS A 43 -6.56 -70.85 41.44
C LYS A 43 -5.95 -69.73 40.59
N ILE A 44 -4.85 -70.00 39.89
CA ILE A 44 -4.25 -69.04 38.94
C ILE A 44 -5.25 -68.72 37.81
N LEU A 45 -5.89 -69.74 37.24
CA LEU A 45 -6.90 -69.58 36.20
C LEU A 45 -8.10 -68.76 36.69
N HIS A 46 -8.63 -69.05 37.88
CA HIS A 46 -9.76 -68.32 38.47
C HIS A 46 -9.39 -66.87 38.85
N LEU A 47 -8.16 -66.60 39.28
CA LEU A 47 -7.67 -65.23 39.53
C LEU A 47 -7.41 -64.47 38.21
N SER A 48 -6.95 -65.16 37.16
CA SER A 48 -6.82 -64.59 35.82
C SER A 48 -8.20 -64.30 35.21
N GLN A 49 -9.19 -65.17 35.41
CA GLN A 49 -10.57 -64.97 34.97
C GLN A 49 -11.29 -63.87 35.78
N SER A 50 -10.92 -63.63 37.05
CA SER A 50 -11.46 -62.48 37.80
C SER A 50 -10.85 -61.15 37.35
N GLN A 51 -9.55 -61.11 37.04
CA GLN A 51 -8.91 -60.00 36.32
C GLN A 51 -9.61 -59.76 34.97
N GLU A 52 -9.89 -60.82 34.20
CA GLU A 52 -10.57 -60.70 32.90
C GLU A 52 -12.04 -60.27 33.04
N LYS A 53 -12.72 -60.60 34.15
CA LYS A 53 -14.05 -60.09 34.47
C LYS A 53 -14.03 -58.58 34.74
N ILE A 54 -13.04 -58.08 35.48
CA ILE A 54 -12.83 -56.63 35.70
C ILE A 54 -12.54 -55.94 34.35
N ARG A 55 -11.73 -56.57 33.48
CA ARG A 55 -11.49 -56.14 32.10
C ARG A 55 -12.79 -56.03 31.29
N LYS A 56 -13.68 -57.02 31.44
CA LYS A 56 -14.99 -57.05 30.76
C LYS A 56 -15.98 -56.02 31.32
N GLU A 57 -15.94 -55.71 32.62
CA GLU A 57 -16.68 -54.59 33.21
C GLU A 57 -16.15 -53.22 32.74
N MET A 58 -14.83 -53.05 32.56
CA MET A 58 -14.25 -51.84 31.93
C MET A 58 -14.68 -51.65 30.46
N THR A 59 -14.99 -52.73 29.74
CA THR A 59 -15.55 -52.69 28.38
C THR A 59 -17.09 -52.58 28.32
N ALA A 60 -17.76 -52.27 29.43
CA ALA A 60 -19.20 -52.04 29.44
C ALA A 60 -19.59 -50.83 28.54
N LYS A 61 -20.82 -50.86 28.02
CA LYS A 61 -21.32 -49.94 26.96
C LYS A 61 -21.12 -48.45 27.33
N GLY A 62 -20.23 -47.78 26.60
CA GLY A 62 -20.03 -46.32 26.67
C GLY A 62 -18.57 -45.91 26.43
N SER A 63 -17.61 -46.71 26.92
CA SER A 63 -16.18 -46.43 26.81
C SER A 63 -15.67 -46.58 25.36
N THR A 64 -14.92 -45.59 24.87
CA THR A 64 -14.16 -45.74 23.61
C THR A 64 -12.94 -46.65 23.84
N GLY A 65 -12.45 -47.32 22.79
CA GLY A 65 -11.27 -48.19 22.91
C GLY A 65 -10.00 -47.50 23.43
N ILE A 66 -9.91 -46.17 23.27
CA ILE A 66 -8.83 -45.34 23.82
C ILE A 66 -8.95 -45.20 25.35
N GLU A 67 -10.16 -45.15 25.91
CA GLU A 67 -10.36 -45.08 27.37
C GLU A 67 -10.01 -46.42 28.05
N VAL A 68 -10.29 -47.54 27.38
CA VAL A 68 -9.86 -48.88 27.84
C VAL A 68 -8.34 -49.03 27.79
N LEU A 69 -7.69 -48.51 26.73
CA LEU A 69 -6.23 -48.42 26.61
C LEU A 69 -5.60 -47.60 27.75
N LEU A 70 -6.14 -46.40 28.02
CA LEU A 70 -5.64 -45.54 29.09
C LEU A 70 -5.86 -46.16 30.48
N SER A 71 -7.02 -46.75 30.74
CA SER A 71 -7.31 -47.48 31.98
C SER A 71 -6.37 -48.68 32.19
N THR A 72 -5.93 -49.32 31.10
CA THR A 72 -4.96 -50.43 31.17
C THR A 72 -3.55 -49.92 31.49
N LEU A 73 -3.15 -48.78 30.89
CA LEU A 73 -1.86 -48.12 31.16
C LEU A 73 -1.71 -47.63 32.60
N GLU A 74 -2.81 -47.23 33.27
CA GLU A 74 -2.79 -46.85 34.69
C GLU A 74 -2.66 -48.05 35.64
N VAL A 75 -3.01 -49.27 35.20
CA VAL A 75 -3.19 -50.45 36.07
C VAL A 75 -2.13 -51.53 35.85
N SER A 76 -1.37 -51.54 34.75
CA SER A 76 -0.35 -52.58 34.48
C SER A 76 0.91 -52.06 33.80
N PHE A 77 2.02 -52.07 34.55
CA PHE A 77 3.37 -51.70 34.09
C PHE A 77 4.02 -52.69 33.10
N VAL A 78 3.50 -53.92 32.99
CA VAL A 78 4.27 -55.08 32.49
C VAL A 78 3.83 -55.59 31.11
N LEU A 79 2.63 -55.23 30.64
CA LEU A 79 2.04 -55.85 29.45
C LEU A 79 2.04 -54.92 28.22
N ASP A 80 2.51 -55.49 27.11
CA ASP A 80 2.43 -55.02 25.72
C ASP A 80 3.11 -53.69 25.34
N LYS A 81 4.45 -53.69 25.47
CA LYS A 81 5.37 -52.81 24.70
C LYS A 81 4.97 -52.68 23.21
N TYR A 82 4.45 -53.76 22.60
CA TYR A 82 4.08 -53.83 21.19
C TYR A 82 2.72 -53.20 20.88
N PHE A 83 1.69 -53.41 21.70
CA PHE A 83 0.33 -52.94 21.40
C PHE A 83 0.24 -51.40 21.40
N ILE A 84 0.96 -50.75 22.33
CA ILE A 84 1.08 -49.28 22.40
C ILE A 84 1.86 -48.74 21.19
N TYR A 85 2.88 -49.47 20.74
CA TYR A 85 3.68 -49.12 19.56
C TYR A 85 2.80 -49.14 18.29
N ASP A 86 2.14 -50.25 17.98
CA ASP A 86 1.34 -50.39 16.76
C ASP A 86 0.14 -49.42 16.70
N CYS A 87 -0.57 -49.23 17.83
CA CYS A 87 -1.71 -48.30 17.89
C CYS A 87 -1.34 -46.84 17.64
N LEU A 88 -0.10 -46.42 17.97
CA LEU A 88 0.35 -45.03 17.89
C LEU A 88 1.39 -44.74 16.80
N PHE A 89 2.15 -45.72 16.30
CA PHE A 89 3.03 -45.51 15.15
C PHE A 89 2.22 -45.47 13.85
N LEU A 90 1.39 -46.49 13.59
CA LEU A 90 0.52 -46.61 12.41
C LEU A 90 -0.69 -45.65 12.43
N GLY A 91 -0.89 -44.94 13.55
CA GLY A 91 -1.93 -43.92 13.68
C GLY A 91 -1.49 -42.55 13.15
N GLY A 92 -2.18 -42.04 12.13
CA GLY A 92 -2.06 -40.65 11.67
C GLY A 92 -2.51 -39.62 12.74
N GLY A 93 -2.18 -38.34 12.52
CA GLY A 93 -2.26 -37.28 13.54
C GLY A 93 -3.61 -37.13 14.27
N ARG A 94 -4.73 -37.50 13.64
CA ARG A 94 -6.07 -37.52 14.26
C ARG A 94 -6.13 -38.40 15.51
N ARG A 95 -5.46 -39.56 15.56
CA ARG A 95 -5.47 -40.45 16.74
C ARG A 95 -4.73 -39.84 17.94
N ALA A 96 -3.63 -39.11 17.69
CA ALA A 96 -2.89 -38.43 18.74
C ALA A 96 -3.75 -37.34 19.43
N SER A 97 -4.50 -36.55 18.67
CA SER A 97 -5.41 -35.54 19.23
C SER A 97 -6.51 -36.13 20.11
N VAL A 98 -7.05 -37.31 19.77
CA VAL A 98 -8.06 -38.01 20.59
C VAL A 98 -7.43 -38.58 21.87
N LEU A 99 -6.19 -39.11 21.80
CA LEU A 99 -5.47 -39.56 22.99
C LEU A 99 -5.19 -38.39 23.95
N VAL A 100 -4.87 -37.21 23.41
CA VAL A 100 -4.69 -35.97 24.19
C VAL A 100 -5.99 -35.52 24.85
N SER A 101 -7.12 -35.53 24.14
CA SER A 101 -8.42 -35.09 24.70
C SER A 101 -8.97 -36.06 25.75
N LYS A 102 -8.63 -37.36 25.67
CA LYS A 102 -8.87 -38.35 26.72
C LYS A 102 -7.82 -38.36 27.84
N GLY A 103 -6.85 -37.44 27.83
CA GLY A 103 -5.91 -37.20 28.94
C GLY A 103 -4.59 -37.96 28.90
N GLY A 104 -4.32 -38.78 27.87
CA GLY A 104 -3.18 -39.71 27.80
C GLY A 104 -1.80 -39.08 27.99
N THR A 105 -1.63 -37.78 27.69
CA THR A 105 -0.41 -37.02 28.04
C THR A 105 -0.05 -37.13 29.52
N GLN A 106 -1.03 -37.01 30.41
CA GLN A 106 -0.80 -37.01 31.86
C GLN A 106 -0.29 -38.38 32.33
N ILE A 107 -0.92 -39.45 31.83
CA ILE A 107 -0.57 -40.84 32.13
C ILE A 107 0.86 -41.16 31.63
N LEU A 108 1.20 -40.77 30.38
CA LEU A 108 2.54 -41.01 29.84
C LEU A 108 3.64 -40.21 30.56
N LEU A 109 3.35 -39.02 31.07
CA LEU A 109 4.28 -38.25 31.90
C LEU A 109 4.44 -38.86 33.31
N GLN A 110 3.38 -39.45 33.88
CA GLN A 110 3.44 -40.18 35.15
C GLN A 110 4.19 -41.51 35.01
N LEU A 111 4.01 -42.24 33.90
CA LEU A 111 4.78 -43.45 33.57
C LEU A 111 6.28 -43.13 33.37
N LEU A 112 6.62 -42.02 32.73
CA LEU A 112 8.00 -41.54 32.64
C LEU A 112 8.58 -41.24 34.05
N LEU A 113 7.79 -40.65 34.94
CA LEU A 113 8.20 -40.39 36.33
C LEU A 113 8.39 -41.67 37.16
N SER A 114 7.56 -42.70 37.00
CA SER A 114 7.72 -43.97 37.72
C SER A 114 8.91 -44.77 37.19
N SER A 115 9.01 -44.99 35.86
CA SER A 115 10.13 -45.71 35.25
C SER A 115 11.49 -45.05 35.50
N SER A 116 11.54 -43.73 35.69
CA SER A 116 12.78 -43.02 36.04
C SER A 116 13.31 -43.30 37.46
N LYS A 117 12.53 -43.99 38.32
CA LYS A 117 12.92 -44.36 39.69
C LYS A 117 13.47 -45.79 39.78
N GLU A 118 13.37 -46.56 38.70
CA GLU A 118 14.00 -47.88 38.59
C GLU A 118 15.53 -47.70 38.41
N SER A 119 16.31 -48.61 39.00
CA SER A 119 17.78 -48.50 39.04
C SER A 119 18.42 -49.84 38.70
N PRO A 120 18.99 -50.03 37.49
CA PRO A 120 19.04 -49.07 36.39
C PRO A 120 17.68 -48.88 35.69
N PRO A 121 17.40 -47.70 35.11
CA PRO A 121 16.18 -47.46 34.33
C PRO A 121 16.23 -48.23 32.99
N ASN A 122 15.10 -48.80 32.58
CA ASN A 122 15.03 -49.64 31.38
C ASN A 122 15.15 -48.81 30.08
N GLU A 123 16.31 -48.84 29.41
CA GLU A 123 16.58 -48.02 28.22
C GLU A 123 15.51 -48.15 27.11
N GLU A 124 15.02 -49.36 26.82
CA GLU A 124 13.99 -49.56 25.79
C GLU A 124 12.68 -48.85 26.14
N LEU A 125 12.25 -48.96 27.40
CA LEU A 125 11.05 -48.29 27.90
C LEU A 125 11.22 -46.77 27.86
N MET A 126 12.41 -46.26 28.19
CA MET A 126 12.70 -44.83 28.11
C MET A 126 12.72 -44.32 26.66
N VAL A 127 13.25 -45.09 25.70
CA VAL A 127 13.17 -44.79 24.26
C VAL A 127 11.70 -44.74 23.80
N LEU A 128 10.90 -45.74 24.17
CA LEU A 128 9.48 -45.82 23.80
C LEU A 128 8.68 -44.65 24.37
N LEU A 129 8.77 -44.39 25.68
CA LEU A 129 8.03 -43.32 26.35
C LEU A 129 8.35 -41.94 25.76
N HIS A 130 9.63 -41.63 25.51
CA HIS A 130 9.99 -40.35 24.87
C HIS A 130 9.53 -40.27 23.41
N SER A 131 9.53 -41.38 22.66
CA SER A 131 9.04 -41.39 21.27
C SER A 131 7.53 -41.13 21.19
N LEU A 132 6.76 -41.69 22.12
CA LEU A 132 5.32 -41.44 22.25
C LEU A 132 5.04 -39.99 22.68
N LEU A 133 5.75 -39.50 23.70
CA LEU A 133 5.66 -38.11 24.17
C LEU A 133 6.02 -37.09 23.08
N ALA A 134 7.00 -37.41 22.22
CA ALA A 134 7.37 -36.58 21.06
C ALA A 134 6.26 -36.52 20.00
N LYS A 135 5.51 -37.61 19.75
CA LYS A 135 4.42 -37.64 18.76
C LYS A 135 3.14 -36.96 19.26
N ILE A 136 2.80 -37.08 20.55
CA ILE A 136 1.58 -36.46 21.11
C ILE A 136 1.77 -35.01 21.55
N GLY A 137 2.98 -34.64 22.01
CA GLY A 137 3.23 -33.34 22.63
C GLY A 137 2.84 -32.12 21.77
N PRO A 138 3.16 -32.09 20.46
CA PRO A 138 2.74 -31.00 19.57
C PRO A 138 1.21 -30.88 19.37
N LYS A 139 0.41 -31.86 19.83
CA LYS A 139 -1.06 -31.84 19.78
C LYS A 139 -1.71 -31.47 21.11
N ASP A 140 -0.94 -31.20 22.17
CA ASP A 140 -1.43 -30.82 23.49
C ASP A 140 -0.92 -29.43 23.89
N LYS A 141 -1.77 -28.40 23.73
CA LYS A 141 -1.45 -27.00 24.13
C LYS A 141 -1.06 -26.85 25.61
N LYS A 142 -1.32 -27.84 26.48
CA LYS A 142 -0.93 -27.85 27.90
C LYS A 142 0.25 -28.79 28.22
N PHE A 143 0.88 -29.42 27.22
CA PHE A 143 1.99 -30.38 27.37
C PHE A 143 3.11 -29.85 28.29
N GLY A 144 3.64 -28.67 27.98
CA GLY A 144 4.74 -28.07 28.74
C GLY A 144 4.39 -27.77 30.21
N VAL A 145 3.13 -27.47 30.50
CA VAL A 145 2.65 -27.22 31.87
C VAL A 145 2.49 -28.54 32.63
N LYS A 146 1.84 -29.54 32.01
CA LYS A 146 1.74 -30.91 32.57
C LYS A 146 3.12 -31.47 32.88
N ALA A 147 4.07 -31.35 31.95
CA ALA A 147 5.42 -31.88 32.11
C ALA A 147 6.19 -31.24 33.30
N ARG A 148 5.98 -29.95 33.55
CA ARG A 148 6.55 -29.23 34.70
C ARG A 148 5.96 -29.72 36.02
N ILE A 149 4.63 -29.83 36.09
CA ILE A 149 3.92 -30.28 37.30
C ILE A 149 4.33 -31.72 37.69
N ASN A 150 4.53 -32.60 36.70
CA ASN A 150 4.98 -33.98 36.94
C ASN A 150 6.53 -34.11 37.07
N GLY A 151 7.30 -33.02 37.11
CA GLY A 151 8.77 -33.03 37.28
C GLY A 151 9.60 -33.59 36.11
N THR A 152 8.96 -34.04 35.03
CA THR A 152 9.57 -34.79 33.91
C THR A 152 10.67 -34.07 33.14
N LEU A 153 10.69 -32.73 33.14
CA LEU A 153 11.75 -31.94 32.49
C LEU A 153 13.16 -32.34 32.94
N THR A 154 13.35 -32.50 34.25
CA THR A 154 14.66 -32.82 34.85
C THR A 154 15.08 -34.25 34.54
N ILE A 155 14.12 -35.18 34.45
CA ILE A 155 14.35 -36.58 34.07
C ILE A 155 14.85 -36.65 32.62
N THR A 156 14.11 -36.07 31.66
CA THR A 156 14.50 -36.03 30.25
C THR A 156 15.87 -35.37 30.06
N LEU A 157 16.15 -34.30 30.79
CA LEU A 157 17.45 -33.62 30.75
C LEU A 157 18.60 -34.49 31.29
N ASN A 158 18.42 -35.14 32.44
CA ASN A 158 19.47 -35.96 33.04
C ASN A 158 19.85 -37.15 32.16
N LEU A 159 18.86 -37.77 31.48
CA LEU A 159 19.10 -38.84 30.50
C LEU A 159 19.99 -38.36 29.35
N VAL A 160 19.72 -37.18 28.75
CA VAL A 160 20.57 -36.61 27.69
C VAL A 160 21.97 -36.26 28.20
N LYS A 161 22.10 -35.72 29.42
CA LYS A 161 23.41 -35.40 30.03
C LYS A 161 24.27 -36.64 30.28
N GLN A 162 23.66 -37.74 30.72
CA GLN A 162 24.37 -38.98 31.06
C GLN A 162 24.73 -39.81 29.82
N ASN A 163 23.88 -39.80 28.80
CA ASN A 163 23.95 -40.76 27.68
C ASN A 163 24.39 -40.12 26.35
N LEU A 164 25.28 -39.12 26.38
CA LEU A 164 25.70 -38.32 25.20
C LEU A 164 26.25 -39.11 24.00
N GLN A 165 26.59 -40.39 24.15
CA GLN A 165 27.04 -41.27 23.04
C GLN A 165 25.92 -42.19 22.51
N ASN A 166 24.80 -42.32 23.21
CA ASN A 166 23.68 -43.22 22.87
C ASN A 166 22.63 -42.48 22.02
N HIS A 167 22.93 -42.27 20.73
CA HIS A 167 22.06 -41.51 19.82
C HIS A 167 20.61 -42.06 19.74
N ARG A 168 20.41 -43.37 19.97
CA ARG A 168 19.08 -44.01 19.98
C ARG A 168 18.20 -43.49 21.12
N LEU A 169 18.78 -43.24 22.29
CA LEU A 169 18.10 -42.63 23.44
C LEU A 169 18.00 -41.10 23.33
N ILE A 170 19.07 -40.43 22.88
CA ILE A 170 19.09 -38.96 22.81
C ILE A 170 18.02 -38.42 21.84
N LEU A 171 17.85 -39.02 20.65
CA LEU A 171 16.99 -38.45 19.60
C LEU A 171 15.53 -38.22 20.06
N PRO A 172 14.81 -39.22 20.63
CA PRO A 172 13.49 -38.98 21.23
C PRO A 172 13.51 -37.98 22.40
N CYS A 173 14.53 -38.02 23.26
CA CYS A 173 14.63 -37.09 24.38
C CYS A 173 14.79 -35.62 23.91
N LEU A 174 15.53 -35.36 22.83
CA LEU A 174 15.62 -34.01 22.23
C LEU A 174 14.28 -33.59 21.59
N GLN A 175 13.58 -34.50 20.91
CA GLN A 175 12.24 -34.19 20.38
C GLN A 175 11.27 -33.79 21.50
N VAL A 176 11.32 -34.45 22.66
CA VAL A 176 10.54 -34.06 23.85
C VAL A 176 11.02 -32.72 24.42
N LEU A 177 12.33 -32.48 24.53
CA LEU A 177 12.88 -31.19 25.00
C LEU A 177 12.50 -30.02 24.10
N ARG A 178 12.42 -30.22 22.77
CA ARG A 178 11.91 -29.23 21.81
C ARG A 178 10.48 -28.82 22.16
N VAL A 179 9.59 -29.78 22.40
CA VAL A 179 8.18 -29.52 22.74
C VAL A 179 8.03 -28.99 24.17
N TYR A 180 8.89 -29.36 25.12
CA TYR A 180 8.95 -28.66 26.41
C TYR A 180 9.32 -27.18 26.24
N SER A 181 10.21 -26.86 25.30
CA SER A 181 10.79 -25.52 25.10
C SER A 181 9.88 -24.55 24.34
N THR A 182 8.78 -25.00 23.72
CA THR A 182 7.78 -24.08 23.14
C THR A 182 7.07 -23.24 24.19
N ASN A 183 7.05 -23.68 25.46
CA ASN A 183 6.59 -22.87 26.57
C ASN A 183 7.74 -22.01 27.14
N SER A 184 7.61 -20.69 27.09
CA SER A 184 8.63 -19.72 27.52
C SER A 184 9.23 -19.99 28.91
N VAL A 185 8.39 -20.27 29.90
CA VAL A 185 8.83 -20.54 31.29
C VAL A 185 9.59 -21.88 31.41
N ASN A 186 9.23 -22.88 30.60
CA ASN A 186 10.04 -24.11 30.48
C ASN A 186 11.39 -23.81 29.81
N ALA A 187 11.42 -23.05 28.71
CA ALA A 187 12.66 -22.68 28.03
C ALA A 187 13.64 -21.98 29.00
N VAL A 188 13.17 -20.99 29.78
CA VAL A 188 13.96 -20.34 30.84
C VAL A 188 14.48 -21.35 31.87
N THR A 189 13.64 -22.30 32.28
CA THR A 189 14.00 -23.32 33.28
C THR A 189 15.06 -24.29 32.75
N LEU A 190 14.92 -24.75 31.50
CA LEU A 190 15.88 -25.61 30.81
C LEU A 190 17.21 -24.87 30.59
N GLY A 191 17.17 -23.61 30.14
CA GLY A 191 18.34 -22.76 30.01
C GLY A 191 19.01 -22.35 31.34
N LYS A 192 18.30 -22.43 32.48
CA LYS A 192 18.92 -22.36 33.82
C LYS A 192 19.62 -23.67 34.21
N ASN A 193 19.20 -24.81 33.68
CA ASN A 193 19.77 -26.14 33.96
C ASN A 193 20.86 -26.59 32.96
N GLY A 194 21.37 -25.67 32.13
CA GLY A 194 22.52 -25.90 31.24
C GLY A 194 22.17 -26.53 29.88
N VAL A 195 20.93 -26.41 29.40
CA VAL A 195 20.48 -27.06 28.16
C VAL A 195 21.02 -26.39 26.90
N VAL A 196 21.20 -25.06 26.90
CA VAL A 196 21.74 -24.33 25.73
C VAL A 196 23.17 -24.80 25.46
N GLU A 197 23.98 -24.86 26.51
CA GLU A 197 25.36 -25.36 26.51
C GLU A 197 25.44 -26.85 26.13
N LEU A 198 24.39 -27.63 26.45
CA LEU A 198 24.28 -29.03 26.04
C LEU A 198 23.96 -29.17 24.55
N MET A 199 23.14 -28.28 23.97
CA MET A 199 22.87 -28.28 22.52
C MET A 199 24.13 -27.97 21.73
N PHE A 200 24.92 -26.96 22.13
CA PHE A 200 26.18 -26.64 21.45
C PHE A 200 27.21 -27.78 21.52
N LYS A 201 27.20 -28.60 22.58
CA LYS A 201 28.01 -29.85 22.67
C LYS A 201 27.53 -30.97 21.75
N ILE A 202 26.22 -31.04 21.45
CA ILE A 202 25.63 -32.05 20.55
C ILE A 202 25.77 -31.63 19.09
N ILE A 203 25.70 -30.32 18.80
CA ILE A 203 25.87 -29.75 17.46
C ILE A 203 27.34 -29.84 17.03
N GLY A 204 28.26 -29.21 17.77
CA GLY A 204 29.70 -29.28 17.46
C GLY A 204 30.09 -28.76 16.05
N PRO A 205 31.27 -29.16 15.53
CA PRO A 205 31.71 -28.85 14.17
C PRO A 205 31.01 -29.75 13.12
N PHE A 206 31.15 -29.40 11.84
CA PHE A 206 30.55 -30.12 10.72
C PHE A 206 30.78 -31.64 10.75
N CYS A 207 29.69 -32.42 10.65
CA CYS A 207 29.74 -33.87 10.66
C CYS A 207 28.62 -34.49 9.80
N LYS A 208 28.97 -35.44 8.93
CA LYS A 208 28.02 -36.19 8.07
C LYS A 208 27.36 -37.39 8.79
N LYS A 209 27.65 -37.63 10.06
CA LYS A 209 27.04 -38.70 10.88
C LYS A 209 25.91 -38.11 11.74
N ASN A 210 24.83 -38.87 11.93
CA ASN A 210 23.70 -38.50 12.79
C ASN A 210 23.01 -37.17 12.40
N THR A 211 22.84 -36.91 11.10
CA THR A 211 22.21 -35.67 10.58
C THR A 211 20.78 -35.43 11.07
N SER A 212 20.03 -36.49 11.39
CA SER A 212 18.72 -36.40 12.07
C SER A 212 18.82 -35.87 13.49
N LEU A 213 19.83 -36.30 14.26
CA LEU A 213 20.12 -35.79 15.61
C LEU A 213 20.52 -34.32 15.57
N MET A 214 21.38 -33.95 14.61
CA MET A 214 21.79 -32.57 14.35
C MET A 214 20.58 -31.66 14.07
N LYS A 215 19.66 -32.06 13.17
CA LYS A 215 18.45 -31.30 12.88
C LYS A 215 17.63 -31.07 14.15
N VAL A 216 17.30 -32.14 14.90
CA VAL A 216 16.48 -32.01 16.11
C VAL A 216 17.18 -31.18 17.20
N ALA A 217 18.51 -31.28 17.34
CA ALA A 217 19.27 -30.42 18.26
C ALA A 217 19.18 -28.94 17.90
N LEU A 218 19.23 -28.60 16.60
CA LEU A 218 19.05 -27.23 16.10
C LEU A 218 17.61 -26.72 16.27
N ASP A 219 16.61 -27.54 15.94
CA ASP A 219 15.19 -27.21 16.19
C ASP A 219 14.95 -26.94 17.69
N THR A 220 15.56 -27.76 18.56
CA THR A 220 15.49 -27.61 20.03
C THR A 220 16.19 -26.34 20.50
N LEU A 221 17.35 -26.03 19.93
CA LEU A 221 18.12 -24.82 20.22
C LEU A 221 17.35 -23.56 19.81
N ALA A 222 16.79 -23.51 18.60
CA ALA A 222 15.97 -22.39 18.14
C ALA A 222 14.76 -22.14 19.05
N ALA A 223 14.06 -23.20 19.46
CA ALA A 223 12.94 -23.12 20.42
C ALA A 223 13.39 -22.61 21.81
N LEU A 224 14.53 -23.06 22.32
CA LEU A 224 15.11 -22.55 23.57
C LEU A 224 15.50 -21.07 23.47
N LEU A 225 16.02 -20.63 22.33
CA LEU A 225 16.51 -19.28 22.10
C LEU A 225 15.39 -18.25 21.85
N LYS A 226 14.14 -18.67 21.54
CA LYS A 226 12.97 -17.75 21.55
C LYS A 226 12.80 -17.01 22.89
N SER A 227 13.35 -17.53 24.00
CA SER A 227 13.38 -16.82 25.27
C SER A 227 14.49 -15.76 25.34
N LYS A 228 14.10 -14.48 25.54
CA LYS A 228 15.01 -13.33 25.76
C LYS A 228 16.15 -13.62 26.79
N THR A 229 15.88 -14.44 27.82
CA THR A 229 16.87 -14.86 28.83
C THR A 229 17.91 -15.86 28.29
N ASN A 230 17.50 -16.80 27.44
CA ASN A 230 18.39 -17.81 26.88
C ASN A 230 19.20 -17.25 25.70
N ALA A 231 18.60 -16.39 24.89
CA ALA A 231 19.31 -15.61 23.87
C ALA A 231 20.46 -14.81 24.50
N ARG A 232 20.21 -14.09 25.61
CA ARG A 232 21.26 -13.34 26.33
C ARG A 232 22.41 -14.23 26.78
N LYS A 233 22.13 -15.40 27.38
CA LYS A 233 23.18 -16.38 27.76
C LYS A 233 23.99 -16.91 26.58
N ALA A 234 23.36 -17.07 25.40
CA ALA A 234 24.07 -17.50 24.20
C ALA A 234 25.01 -16.40 23.66
N VAL A 235 24.59 -15.13 23.75
CA VAL A 235 25.44 -13.96 23.47
C VAL A 235 26.62 -13.90 24.44
N GLU A 236 26.36 -13.95 25.75
CA GLU A 236 27.37 -13.89 26.82
C GLU A 236 28.43 -15.01 26.71
N ARG A 237 28.07 -16.16 26.12
CA ARG A 237 28.99 -17.29 25.86
C ARG A 237 29.66 -17.27 24.47
N GLY A 238 29.44 -16.22 23.68
CA GLY A 238 30.03 -16.06 22.34
C GLY A 238 29.46 -17.01 21.27
N TYR A 239 28.32 -17.66 21.51
CA TYR A 239 27.81 -18.73 20.67
C TYR A 239 27.31 -18.29 19.29
N ILE A 240 27.10 -16.99 19.03
CA ILE A 240 26.77 -16.49 17.68
C ILE A 240 27.91 -16.79 16.69
N ASN A 241 29.17 -16.60 17.09
CA ASN A 241 30.32 -16.91 16.24
C ASN A 241 30.40 -18.42 15.94
N VAL A 242 30.02 -19.27 16.90
CA VAL A 242 29.88 -20.72 16.69
C VAL A 242 28.79 -21.03 15.67
N LEU A 243 27.59 -20.43 15.80
CA LEU A 243 26.51 -20.63 14.83
C LEU A 243 26.90 -20.18 13.42
N LEU A 244 27.56 -19.02 13.27
CA LEU A 244 28.05 -18.51 11.98
C LEU A 244 29.11 -19.42 11.37
N THR A 245 30.09 -19.87 12.17
CA THR A 245 31.14 -20.80 11.71
C THR A 245 30.53 -22.13 11.25
N THR A 246 29.67 -22.74 12.07
CA THR A 246 28.97 -23.99 11.73
C THR A 246 28.07 -23.82 10.50
N TYR A 247 27.42 -22.66 10.32
CA TYR A 247 26.63 -22.36 9.11
C TYR A 247 27.50 -22.34 7.84
N VAL A 248 28.63 -21.61 7.87
CA VAL A 248 29.58 -21.53 6.74
C VAL A 248 30.17 -22.90 6.40
N ASP A 249 30.51 -23.71 7.41
CA ASP A 249 30.99 -25.08 7.19
C ASP A 249 29.93 -25.96 6.54
N TRP A 250 28.66 -25.91 6.99
CA TRP A 250 27.57 -26.64 6.34
C TRP A 250 27.29 -26.13 4.93
N HIS A 251 27.38 -24.83 4.68
CA HIS A 251 27.21 -24.24 3.34
C HIS A 251 28.28 -24.76 2.36
N ARG A 252 29.56 -24.67 2.73
CA ARG A 252 30.69 -25.14 1.90
C ARG A 252 30.65 -26.63 1.59
N HIS A 253 30.14 -27.46 2.49
CA HIS A 253 30.15 -28.93 2.35
C HIS A 253 28.83 -29.57 1.89
N ASP A 254 27.73 -28.79 1.79
CA ASP A 254 26.42 -29.23 1.31
C ASP A 254 26.14 -28.80 -0.14
N SER A 255 27.13 -29.01 -1.02
CA SER A 255 27.08 -28.66 -2.47
C SER A 255 26.06 -29.46 -3.30
N ARG A 256 25.35 -30.42 -2.69
CA ARG A 256 24.18 -31.10 -3.27
C ARG A 256 22.87 -30.78 -2.55
N HIS A 257 22.92 -29.82 -1.63
CA HIS A 257 21.82 -29.24 -0.85
C HIS A 257 20.95 -30.24 -0.04
N ARG A 258 21.46 -31.46 0.17
CA ARG A 258 20.77 -32.56 0.88
C ARG A 258 20.58 -32.28 2.37
N HIS A 259 21.23 -31.25 2.90
CA HIS A 259 21.19 -30.86 4.31
C HIS A 259 20.67 -29.43 4.49
N MET A 260 19.91 -28.90 3.52
CA MET A 260 19.27 -27.58 3.61
C MET A 260 18.55 -27.35 4.95
N LEU A 261 17.86 -28.36 5.50
CA LEU A 261 17.15 -28.24 6.78
C LEU A 261 18.07 -28.02 7.99
N ILE A 262 19.33 -28.47 7.93
CA ILE A 262 20.35 -28.16 8.94
C ILE A 262 20.76 -26.69 8.83
N ARG A 263 20.96 -26.19 7.59
CA ARG A 263 21.18 -24.75 7.34
C ARG A 263 19.98 -23.88 7.79
N LYS A 264 18.73 -24.31 7.53
CA LYS A 264 17.48 -23.67 8.03
C LYS A 264 17.50 -23.62 9.56
N GLY A 265 17.80 -24.72 10.25
CA GLY A 265 17.86 -24.79 11.71
C GLY A 265 18.93 -23.90 12.37
N ILE A 266 20.09 -23.74 11.73
CA ILE A 266 21.13 -22.79 12.21
C ILE A 266 20.65 -21.34 12.02
N LEU A 267 20.11 -20.99 10.86
CA LEU A 267 19.56 -19.64 10.62
C LEU A 267 18.40 -19.32 11.59
N GLN A 268 17.49 -20.26 11.86
CA GLN A 268 16.43 -20.05 12.85
C GLN A 268 16.96 -19.88 14.27
N SER A 269 18.07 -20.55 14.63
CA SER A 269 18.78 -20.30 15.89
C SER A 269 19.37 -18.88 15.94
N ILE A 270 19.85 -18.35 14.82
CA ILE A 270 20.33 -16.96 14.70
C ILE A 270 19.14 -15.97 14.77
N LYS A 271 18.06 -16.16 14.00
CA LYS A 271 16.81 -15.34 14.06
C LYS A 271 16.36 -15.15 15.50
N SER A 272 16.24 -16.24 16.25
CA SER A 272 15.85 -16.24 17.66
C SER A 272 16.78 -15.40 18.57
N VAL A 273 18.09 -15.38 18.32
CA VAL A 273 19.05 -14.58 19.10
C VAL A 273 19.01 -13.10 18.69
N THR A 274 18.85 -12.81 17.40
CA THR A 274 18.75 -11.44 16.88
C THR A 274 17.44 -10.71 17.23
N ASN A 275 16.50 -11.39 17.90
CA ASN A 275 15.34 -10.73 18.52
C ASN A 275 15.70 -9.84 19.73
N ILE A 276 16.91 -9.94 20.31
CA ILE A 276 17.37 -9.01 21.37
C ILE A 276 18.49 -8.08 20.86
N LYS A 277 18.50 -6.82 21.31
CA LYS A 277 19.50 -5.79 20.95
C LYS A 277 20.96 -6.25 21.12
N LEU A 278 21.27 -6.95 22.21
CA LEU A 278 22.59 -7.56 22.45
C LEU A 278 22.95 -8.64 21.42
N GLY A 279 21.96 -9.39 20.93
CA GLY A 279 22.12 -10.43 19.91
C GLY A 279 22.31 -9.84 18.50
N ARG A 280 21.57 -8.77 18.16
CA ARG A 280 21.81 -7.96 16.95
C ARG A 280 23.24 -7.45 16.93
N LYS A 281 23.68 -6.77 18.00
CA LYS A 281 25.05 -6.27 18.13
C LYS A 281 26.09 -7.38 17.99
N ALA A 282 25.99 -8.46 18.76
CA ALA A 282 26.98 -9.54 18.72
C ALA A 282 26.97 -10.34 17.39
N PHE A 283 25.91 -10.26 16.59
CA PHE A 283 25.88 -10.76 15.21
C PHE A 283 26.62 -9.82 14.24
N ILE A 284 26.45 -8.51 14.38
CA ILE A 284 27.20 -7.50 13.61
C ILE A 284 28.70 -7.57 13.95
N ASP A 285 29.05 -7.57 15.24
CA ASP A 285 30.42 -7.67 15.75
C ASP A 285 31.12 -8.97 15.28
N ALA A 286 30.37 -10.05 15.07
CA ALA A 286 30.84 -11.32 14.51
C ALA A 286 30.87 -11.37 12.96
N ASN A 287 30.75 -10.22 12.28
CA ASN A 287 30.71 -10.09 10.82
C ASN A 287 29.57 -10.91 10.16
N GLY A 288 28.46 -11.09 10.88
CA GLY A 288 27.30 -11.88 10.45
C GLY A 288 26.62 -11.35 9.19
N MET A 289 26.52 -10.02 9.05
CA MET A 289 25.95 -9.35 7.87
C MET A 289 26.64 -9.79 6.57
N LYS A 290 27.97 -9.62 6.50
CA LYS A 290 28.76 -10.01 5.32
C LYS A 290 28.77 -11.52 5.10
N THR A 291 28.75 -12.29 6.18
CA THR A 291 28.69 -13.76 6.13
C THR A 291 27.39 -14.23 5.47
N LEU A 292 26.24 -13.77 5.95
CA LEU A 292 24.93 -14.15 5.40
C LEU A 292 24.71 -13.58 3.99
N TYR A 293 25.12 -12.34 3.72
CA TYR A 293 25.03 -11.74 2.39
C TYR A 293 25.76 -12.59 1.34
N ASN A 294 27.03 -12.95 1.58
CA ASN A 294 27.82 -13.76 0.64
C ASN A 294 27.15 -15.12 0.37
N THR A 295 26.72 -15.83 1.42
CA THR A 295 26.07 -17.15 1.26
C THR A 295 24.69 -17.06 0.61
N SER A 296 23.96 -15.94 0.78
CA SER A 296 22.70 -15.69 0.09
C SER A 296 22.92 -15.45 -1.40
N GLN A 297 23.92 -14.64 -1.78
CA GLN A 297 24.31 -14.41 -3.16
C GLN A 297 24.66 -15.72 -3.89
N GLU A 298 25.41 -16.62 -3.24
CA GLU A 298 25.68 -17.98 -3.74
C GLU A 298 24.41 -18.87 -3.91
N CYS A 299 23.29 -18.51 -3.26
CA CYS A 299 22.03 -19.26 -3.32
C CYS A 299 20.97 -18.64 -4.27
N LEU A 300 21.07 -17.36 -4.64
CA LEU A 300 19.99 -16.61 -5.33
C LEU A 300 19.49 -17.26 -6.63
N ALA A 301 20.35 -17.96 -7.36
CA ALA A 301 19.98 -18.63 -8.62
C ALA A 301 19.15 -19.92 -8.43
N VAL A 302 18.93 -20.39 -7.19
CA VAL A 302 18.40 -21.73 -6.91
C VAL A 302 17.15 -21.62 -6.01
N ARG A 303 15.96 -21.61 -6.62
CA ARG A 303 14.66 -21.49 -5.91
C ARG A 303 14.46 -22.51 -4.77
N THR A 304 15.00 -23.72 -4.88
CA THR A 304 14.91 -24.69 -3.78
C THR A 304 15.65 -24.25 -2.50
N LEU A 305 16.45 -23.17 -2.55
CA LEU A 305 17.12 -22.55 -1.41
C LEU A 305 16.46 -21.25 -0.92
N ASP A 306 15.33 -20.82 -1.51
CA ASP A 306 14.60 -19.62 -1.08
C ASP A 306 14.36 -19.54 0.43
N PRO A 307 14.01 -20.64 1.15
CA PRO A 307 13.85 -20.58 2.61
C PRO A 307 15.12 -20.20 3.37
N LEU A 308 16.32 -20.46 2.82
CA LEU A 308 17.59 -20.01 3.39
C LEU A 308 17.85 -18.54 3.09
N VAL A 309 17.62 -18.11 1.85
CA VAL A 309 17.78 -16.70 1.42
C VAL A 309 16.83 -15.81 2.22
N ASN A 310 15.55 -16.16 2.29
CA ASN A 310 14.53 -15.36 2.97
C ASN A 310 14.80 -15.27 4.47
N THR A 311 15.15 -16.38 5.14
CA THR A 311 15.54 -16.34 6.56
C THR A 311 16.80 -15.48 6.77
N SER A 312 17.77 -15.54 5.86
CA SER A 312 19.01 -14.75 5.95
C SER A 312 18.75 -13.26 5.73
N SER A 313 17.94 -12.89 4.74
CA SER A 313 17.51 -11.51 4.49
C SER A 313 16.71 -10.94 5.67
N LEU A 314 15.84 -11.73 6.30
CA LEU A 314 15.11 -11.31 7.50
C LEU A 314 16.04 -11.02 8.68
N ILE A 315 17.05 -11.89 8.91
CA ILE A 315 18.09 -11.66 9.93
C ILE A 315 18.89 -10.39 9.61
N MET A 316 19.29 -10.20 8.35
CA MET A 316 20.06 -9.03 7.93
C MET A 316 19.26 -7.73 8.03
N ARG A 317 17.98 -7.70 7.62
CA ARG A 317 17.09 -6.54 7.82
C ARG A 317 16.93 -6.22 9.31
N LYS A 318 16.65 -7.23 10.15
CA LYS A 318 16.54 -7.08 11.61
C LYS A 318 17.83 -6.62 12.29
N CYS A 319 18.99 -6.89 11.69
CA CYS A 319 20.30 -6.42 12.17
C CYS A 319 20.85 -5.20 11.42
N PHE A 320 20.08 -4.61 10.50
CA PHE A 320 20.48 -3.39 9.81
C PHE A 320 20.34 -2.19 10.78
N PRO A 321 21.28 -1.24 10.81
CA PRO A 321 21.16 -0.05 11.65
C PRO A 321 19.88 0.77 11.33
N LYS A 322 19.01 0.93 12.31
CA LYS A 322 17.85 1.85 12.24
C LYS A 322 18.38 3.29 12.09
N ASN A 323 18.07 3.94 10.98
CA ASN A 323 18.51 5.32 10.68
C ASN A 323 17.32 6.30 10.75
N ARG A 324 17.61 7.60 10.89
CA ARG A 324 16.63 8.68 10.59
C ARG A 324 16.68 9.02 9.10
N LEU A 325 15.63 9.65 8.57
CA LEU A 325 15.72 10.32 7.27
C LEU A 325 16.75 11.46 7.31
N PRO A 326 17.54 11.71 6.24
CA PRO A 326 18.55 12.77 6.19
C PRO A 326 17.94 14.16 5.90
N LEU A 327 16.92 14.52 6.69
CA LEU A 327 16.26 15.82 6.72
C LEU A 327 16.65 16.59 7.99
N PRO A 328 16.61 17.94 7.99
CA PRO A 328 16.78 18.71 9.21
C PRO A 328 15.62 18.49 10.20
N THR A 329 14.38 18.39 9.69
CA THR A 329 13.17 18.16 10.49
C THR A 329 12.14 17.31 9.77
N ILE A 330 11.27 16.62 10.53
CA ILE A 330 10.12 15.87 10.02
C ILE A 330 8.91 16.74 9.64
N LYS A 331 8.91 18.03 9.99
CA LYS A 331 7.87 18.98 9.54
C LYS A 331 8.05 19.28 8.04
N SER A 332 6.98 19.60 7.33
CA SER A 332 7.02 20.03 5.92
C SER A 332 8.02 21.18 5.69
N ALA A 333 8.71 21.18 4.55
CA ALA A 333 9.63 22.27 4.17
C ALA A 333 8.92 23.62 3.98
N PHE A 334 7.60 23.61 3.82
CA PHE A 334 6.76 24.80 3.71
C PHE A 334 5.78 24.89 4.88
N HIS A 335 5.56 26.12 5.37
CA HIS A 335 4.67 26.41 6.48
C HIS A 335 3.63 27.45 6.06
N PHE A 336 2.38 27.25 6.46
CA PHE A 336 1.30 28.20 6.24
C PHE A 336 0.71 28.62 7.60
N GLN A 337 0.68 29.92 7.90
CA GLN A 337 0.17 30.38 9.19
C GLN A 337 -1.37 30.43 9.20
N LEU A 338 -1.99 29.60 10.03
CA LEU A 338 -3.45 29.51 10.14
C LEU A 338 -4.09 30.78 10.73
N PRO A 339 -5.31 31.15 10.27
CA PRO A 339 -6.05 32.28 10.82
C PRO A 339 -6.52 32.03 12.27
N VAL A 340 -6.75 30.77 12.62
CA VAL A 340 -7.08 30.30 13.96
C VAL A 340 -6.25 29.04 14.25
N ILE A 341 -5.46 29.03 15.32
CA ILE A 341 -4.78 27.80 15.75
C ILE A 341 -5.80 26.92 16.48
N PRO A 342 -6.04 25.67 16.05
CA PRO A 342 -6.97 24.78 16.73
C PRO A 342 -6.46 24.40 18.13
N ILE A 343 -7.37 24.21 19.08
CA ILE A 343 -7.03 23.93 20.50
C ILE A 343 -6.50 22.50 20.69
N ASN A 344 -6.97 21.57 19.85
CA ASN A 344 -6.59 20.15 19.84
C ASN A 344 -6.39 19.70 18.38
N GLY A 345 -5.97 18.46 18.17
CA GLY A 345 -5.75 17.87 16.83
C GLY A 345 -4.28 17.84 16.40
N PRO A 346 -3.95 17.22 15.25
CA PRO A 346 -2.57 16.99 14.81
C PRO A 346 -1.76 18.29 14.68
N VAL A 347 -2.37 19.34 14.14
CA VAL A 347 -1.70 20.62 13.93
C VAL A 347 -1.48 21.39 15.23
N ALA A 348 -2.42 21.31 16.19
CA ALA A 348 -2.22 21.87 17.53
C ALA A 348 -1.00 21.24 18.22
N GLN A 349 -0.79 19.93 18.05
CA GLN A 349 0.41 19.23 18.52
C GLN A 349 1.66 19.70 17.77
N LEU A 350 1.62 19.78 16.43
CA LEU A 350 2.75 20.17 15.58
C LEU A 350 3.24 21.61 15.86
N TYR A 351 2.33 22.54 16.16
CA TYR A 351 2.64 23.90 16.61
C TYR A 351 3.16 23.95 18.06
N SER A 352 2.78 22.98 18.91
CA SER A 352 3.22 22.89 20.31
C SER A 352 4.59 22.21 20.49
N LEU A 353 5.10 21.52 19.47
CA LEU A 353 6.45 20.96 19.47
C LEU A 353 7.51 22.09 19.46
N PRO A 354 8.43 22.15 20.44
CA PRO A 354 9.48 23.17 20.46
C PRO A 354 10.38 23.10 19.22
N PRO A 355 10.99 24.21 18.77
CA PRO A 355 11.74 24.27 17.50
C PRO A 355 12.97 23.36 17.38
N GLU A 356 13.38 22.69 18.45
CA GLU A 356 14.62 21.90 18.56
C GLU A 356 14.38 20.41 18.89
N VAL A 357 13.12 19.96 18.94
CA VAL A 357 12.74 18.58 19.33
C VAL A 357 12.51 17.71 18.08
N ASP A 358 13.58 17.46 17.34
CA ASP A 358 13.54 16.65 16.11
C ASP A 358 13.74 15.15 16.36
N ASP A 359 12.71 14.38 15.95
CA ASP A 359 12.66 12.91 15.79
C ASP A 359 13.61 12.14 16.73
N VAL A 360 13.41 12.24 18.04
CA VAL A 360 14.22 11.49 18.99
C VAL A 360 13.94 10.01 18.80
N VAL A 361 14.86 9.30 18.13
CA VAL A 361 14.82 7.83 17.96
C VAL A 361 14.54 7.20 19.30
N ASP A 362 13.44 6.45 19.40
CA ASP A 362 13.04 5.86 20.66
C ASP A 362 13.90 4.62 20.96
N GLU A 363 15.07 4.86 21.55
CA GLU A 363 16.01 3.85 22.03
C GLU A 363 15.39 2.85 23.02
N SER A 364 14.18 3.12 23.56
CA SER A 364 13.45 2.21 24.43
C SER A 364 12.75 1.06 23.68
N ASP A 365 12.27 1.27 22.44
CA ASP A 365 11.47 0.31 21.66
C ASP A 365 12.09 -1.09 21.61
N ASP A 366 13.38 -1.10 21.25
CA ASP A 366 14.21 -2.25 20.90
C ASP A 366 14.32 -3.37 21.97
N ASN A 367 13.61 -3.23 23.11
CA ASN A 367 13.54 -4.15 24.23
C ASN A 367 12.23 -4.96 24.32
N ASP A 368 11.08 -4.44 23.90
CA ASP A 368 9.77 -4.95 24.34
C ASP A 368 9.02 -5.82 23.31
N ASP A 369 9.23 -5.58 22.01
CA ASP A 369 8.66 -6.16 20.75
C ASP A 369 8.28 -7.68 20.63
N ILE A 370 7.74 -8.36 21.66
CA ILE A 370 7.18 -9.73 21.52
C ILE A 370 6.00 -10.05 22.48
N GLU A 371 5.43 -9.11 23.23
CA GLU A 371 4.32 -9.44 24.18
C GLU A 371 3.07 -8.51 24.15
N THR A 372 2.75 -7.82 23.04
CA THR A 372 1.33 -7.56 22.62
C THR A 372 1.23 -7.10 21.16
N GLU A 373 1.11 -8.05 20.23
CA GLU A 373 0.61 -7.81 18.87
C GLU A 373 -0.56 -8.76 18.56
N THR A 374 -1.73 -8.42 19.10
CA THR A 374 -2.99 -8.69 18.39
C THR A 374 -3.29 -7.44 17.56
N GLU A 375 -2.55 -7.25 16.47
CA GLU A 375 -2.94 -6.28 15.45
C GLU A 375 -4.26 -6.75 14.86
N ILE A 376 -5.36 -6.12 15.28
CA ILE A 376 -6.56 -6.07 14.46
C ILE A 376 -6.21 -5.07 13.36
N GLU A 377 -6.01 -5.57 12.14
CA GLU A 377 -5.73 -4.76 10.96
C GLU A 377 -6.96 -3.91 10.61
N ASN A 378 -7.15 -2.80 11.33
CA ASN A 378 -8.04 -1.74 10.90
C ASN A 378 -7.40 -1.08 9.66
N GLU A 379 -7.70 -1.62 8.46
CA GLU A 379 -7.06 -1.35 7.16
C GLU A 379 -7.05 0.12 6.68
N ASN A 380 -7.58 1.01 7.52
CA ASN A 380 -7.75 2.45 7.35
C ASN A 380 -6.65 3.25 8.12
N GLU A 381 -5.37 2.89 8.02
CA GLU A 381 -4.27 3.61 8.70
C GLU A 381 -4.17 5.10 8.29
N ASP A 382 -4.55 5.45 7.05
CA ASP A 382 -4.61 6.85 6.56
C ASP A 382 -5.67 7.73 7.27
N ASP A 383 -6.55 7.12 8.07
CA ASP A 383 -7.85 7.68 8.48
C ASP A 383 -8.10 7.62 10.01
N GLN A 384 -7.17 7.11 10.83
CA GLN A 384 -7.34 7.04 12.29
C GLN A 384 -6.87 8.33 13.00
N ASP A 385 -7.80 9.25 13.24
CA ASP A 385 -7.60 10.34 14.23
C ASP A 385 -7.53 9.75 15.67
N PRO A 386 -6.45 9.97 16.44
CA PRO A 386 -6.31 9.45 17.80
C PRO A 386 -7.29 9.99 18.87
N HIS A 387 -8.29 10.82 18.52
CA HIS A 387 -9.07 11.56 19.52
C HIS A 387 -10.60 11.51 19.49
N PHE A 388 -11.19 10.41 19.01
CA PHE A 388 -12.62 10.14 19.20
C PHE A 388 -12.91 9.20 20.38
N LYS A 389 -13.71 9.70 21.34
CA LYS A 389 -14.18 8.95 22.51
C LYS A 389 -15.19 7.85 22.13
N ASN A 390 -15.63 7.06 23.12
CA ASN A 390 -16.50 5.89 22.97
C ASN A 390 -17.95 6.23 22.60
N ASP A 391 -18.16 6.81 21.43
CA ASP A 391 -19.42 6.73 20.71
C ASP A 391 -19.34 5.59 19.69
N ASP A 392 -20.20 4.58 19.85
CA ASP A 392 -20.44 3.55 18.84
C ASP A 392 -21.64 3.97 17.99
N ILE A 393 -21.46 4.01 16.66
CA ILE A 393 -22.50 4.28 15.65
C ILE A 393 -22.93 2.99 14.93
N GLU A 394 -22.09 1.96 14.93
CA GLU A 394 -22.30 0.73 14.16
C GLU A 394 -23.32 -0.19 14.83
N THR A 395 -23.51 -0.03 16.16
CA THR A 395 -24.56 -0.71 16.94
C THR A 395 -25.76 0.18 17.31
N ASP A 396 -25.64 1.51 17.32
CA ASP A 396 -26.75 2.40 17.70
C ASP A 396 -27.59 2.88 16.50
N ILE A 397 -28.70 2.17 16.28
CA ILE A 397 -29.73 2.48 15.28
C ILE A 397 -30.17 3.96 15.32
N ASN A 398 -30.16 4.61 16.49
CA ASN A 398 -30.59 5.99 16.62
C ASN A 398 -29.54 7.02 16.17
N LYS A 399 -28.26 6.62 16.08
CA LYS A 399 -27.18 7.41 15.46
C LYS A 399 -27.06 7.18 13.95
N LEU A 400 -27.60 6.07 13.44
CA LEU A 400 -27.73 5.76 12.01
C LEU A 400 -28.97 6.37 11.37
N LYS A 401 -30.05 6.61 12.13
CA LYS A 401 -31.25 7.30 11.62
C LYS A 401 -30.92 8.72 11.14
N PRO A 402 -31.51 9.20 10.04
CA PRO A 402 -31.38 10.59 9.62
C PRO A 402 -31.85 11.59 10.68
N LYS A 403 -31.07 12.64 10.90
CA LYS A 403 -31.43 13.77 11.77
C LYS A 403 -32.46 14.64 11.07
N GLN A 404 -33.48 15.11 11.79
CA GLN A 404 -34.50 16.01 11.23
C GLN A 404 -34.11 17.50 11.31
N GLU A 405 -33.03 17.82 12.02
CA GLU A 405 -32.53 19.19 12.21
C GLU A 405 -31.30 19.43 11.34
N LEU A 406 -31.34 20.46 10.49
CA LEU A 406 -30.28 20.79 9.52
C LEU A 406 -29.01 21.42 10.14
N GLY A 407 -28.99 21.64 11.46
CA GLY A 407 -27.83 22.16 12.20
C GLY A 407 -27.54 23.66 12.04
N ARG A 408 -28.14 24.36 11.07
CA ARG A 408 -28.11 25.82 10.91
C ARG A 408 -29.53 26.36 10.71
N PRO A 409 -29.89 27.54 11.25
CA PRO A 409 -31.19 28.18 11.00
C PRO A 409 -31.31 28.68 9.55
N ILE A 410 -32.55 28.81 9.05
CA ILE A 410 -32.81 29.29 7.68
C ILE A 410 -32.29 30.72 7.46
N GLU A 411 -32.24 31.54 8.50
CA GLU A 411 -31.68 32.90 8.49
C GLU A 411 -30.20 32.92 8.06
N GLU A 412 -29.38 32.02 8.57
CA GLU A 412 -27.98 31.86 8.15
C GLU A 412 -27.88 31.27 6.74
N LEU A 413 -28.77 30.32 6.41
CA LEU A 413 -28.75 29.65 5.11
C LEU A 413 -29.20 30.54 3.94
N LYS A 414 -29.90 31.66 4.19
CA LYS A 414 -30.28 32.63 3.13
C LYS A 414 -29.08 33.18 2.35
N MET A 415 -27.86 33.19 2.90
CA MET A 415 -26.68 33.61 2.15
C MET A 415 -26.43 32.74 0.90
N TYR A 416 -26.92 31.50 0.87
CA TYR A 416 -26.75 30.57 -0.25
C TYR A 416 -27.80 30.78 -1.36
N GLU A 417 -28.87 31.54 -1.13
CA GLU A 417 -29.91 31.84 -2.13
C GLU A 417 -29.32 32.45 -3.41
N ARG A 418 -28.27 33.29 -3.27
CA ARG A 418 -27.51 33.89 -4.38
C ARG A 418 -26.92 32.88 -5.38
N PHE A 419 -26.72 31.64 -4.95
CA PHE A 419 -26.18 30.57 -5.79
C PHE A 419 -27.26 29.81 -6.56
N PHE A 420 -28.55 30.07 -6.33
CA PHE A 420 -29.67 29.38 -7.00
C PHE A 420 -30.59 30.31 -7.82
N PRO A 421 -30.05 31.25 -8.64
CA PRO A 421 -30.88 32.12 -9.48
C PRO A 421 -31.76 31.31 -10.45
N GLU A 422 -31.37 30.07 -10.80
CA GLU A 422 -32.21 29.15 -11.59
C GLU A 422 -33.61 28.85 -11.01
N LEU A 423 -33.87 29.21 -9.74
CA LEU A 423 -35.20 29.12 -9.12
C LEU A 423 -36.05 30.39 -9.27
N ALA A 424 -35.42 31.54 -9.52
CA ALA A 424 -36.00 32.87 -9.57
C ALA A 424 -35.99 33.50 -10.98
N ASP A 425 -34.99 33.18 -11.81
CA ASP A 425 -34.76 33.69 -13.17
C ASP A 425 -36.02 33.59 -14.04
N ASP A 426 -36.48 34.73 -14.56
CA ASP A 426 -37.63 34.85 -15.45
C ASP A 426 -37.25 34.90 -16.95
N PHE A 427 -35.94 34.93 -17.23
CA PHE A 427 -35.35 34.94 -18.57
C PHE A 427 -35.76 36.14 -19.45
N GLN A 428 -36.28 37.23 -18.86
CA GLN A 428 -36.75 38.40 -19.62
C GLN A 428 -35.63 39.16 -20.34
N GLU A 429 -34.41 39.21 -19.79
CA GLU A 429 -33.25 39.87 -20.43
C GLU A 429 -32.51 38.99 -21.46
N CYS A 430 -32.96 37.75 -21.66
CA CYS A 430 -32.44 36.86 -22.70
C CYS A 430 -33.00 37.21 -24.09
N ASP A 431 -32.69 38.42 -24.57
CA ASP A 431 -32.86 38.78 -25.98
C ASP A 431 -32.11 37.75 -26.85
N LEU A 432 -32.86 36.93 -27.59
CA LEU A 432 -32.34 35.84 -28.44
C LEU A 432 -31.64 36.36 -29.73
N ILE A 433 -31.21 37.62 -29.74
CA ILE A 433 -30.63 38.32 -30.89
C ILE A 433 -29.32 39.01 -30.47
N SER A 434 -28.20 38.39 -30.87
CA SER A 434 -26.84 38.95 -30.96
C SER A 434 -26.36 39.92 -29.87
N LYS A 435 -25.55 39.41 -28.93
CA LYS A 435 -24.49 40.19 -28.28
C LYS A 435 -23.15 39.55 -28.63
N GLU A 436 -22.28 40.26 -29.34
CA GLU A 436 -20.91 39.81 -29.62
C GLU A 436 -20.07 39.82 -28.32
N PRO A 437 -19.01 39.00 -28.22
CA PRO A 437 -18.10 39.04 -27.08
C PRO A 437 -17.42 40.40 -26.96
N LYS A 438 -17.41 40.98 -25.76
CA LYS A 438 -16.61 42.19 -25.50
C LYS A 438 -15.11 41.83 -25.47
N PRO A 439 -14.23 42.65 -26.08
CA PRO A 439 -12.79 42.46 -25.95
C PRO A 439 -12.29 42.73 -24.53
N PHE A 440 -11.22 42.03 -24.13
CA PHE A 440 -10.57 42.17 -22.83
C PHE A 440 -9.98 43.57 -22.59
N THR A 441 -9.94 43.98 -21.32
CA THR A 441 -9.10 45.07 -20.81
C THR A 441 -8.18 44.50 -19.73
N SER A 442 -6.88 44.43 -20.02
CA SER A 442 -5.88 43.88 -19.10
C SER A 442 -5.39 44.95 -18.11
N ASP A 443 -5.71 44.82 -16.83
CA ASP A 443 -5.02 45.56 -15.76
C ASP A 443 -3.65 44.92 -15.50
N VAL A 444 -2.58 45.67 -15.81
CA VAL A 444 -1.21 45.15 -15.78
C VAL A 444 -0.58 45.37 -14.40
N ASN A 445 -0.61 44.33 -13.56
CA ASN A 445 0.33 44.18 -12.45
C ASN A 445 1.60 43.46 -12.92
N LEU A 446 2.76 44.04 -12.64
CA LEU A 446 4.06 43.57 -13.10
C LEU A 446 4.64 42.47 -12.21
N GLY A 447 4.15 41.24 -12.40
CA GLY A 447 4.88 40.03 -12.03
C GLY A 447 6.14 39.84 -12.90
N GLY A 448 7.12 39.10 -12.39
CA GLY A 448 8.36 38.78 -13.13
C GLY A 448 8.13 37.87 -14.35
N PRO A 449 9.14 37.72 -15.23
CA PRO A 449 9.05 36.80 -16.36
C PRO A 449 9.00 35.35 -15.88
N ILE A 450 7.87 34.68 -16.11
CA ILE A 450 7.72 33.23 -15.88
C ILE A 450 8.62 32.48 -16.85
N ILE A 451 9.36 31.49 -16.35
CA ILE A 451 10.25 30.64 -17.13
C ILE A 451 9.58 29.28 -17.35
N VAL A 452 9.58 28.82 -18.61
CA VAL A 452 9.24 27.44 -18.98
C VAL A 452 10.54 26.76 -19.43
N PRO A 453 11.00 25.71 -18.73
CA PRO A 453 12.18 24.95 -19.15
C PRO A 453 12.00 24.37 -20.56
N THR A 454 13.01 24.54 -21.42
CA THR A 454 13.02 24.02 -22.80
C THR A 454 14.37 23.36 -23.07
N ALA A 455 14.36 22.27 -23.85
CA ALA A 455 15.59 21.56 -24.22
C ALA A 455 16.44 22.44 -25.17
N GLY A 456 17.71 22.68 -24.82
CA GLY A 456 18.60 23.56 -25.57
C GLY A 456 20.08 23.27 -25.34
N GLU A 457 20.89 23.45 -26.38
CA GLU A 457 22.34 23.19 -26.35
C GLU A 457 23.11 24.34 -25.67
N GLU A 458 23.80 24.06 -24.57
CA GLU A 458 24.66 25.05 -23.89
C GLU A 458 25.90 25.41 -24.73
N GLN A 459 26.12 26.70 -25.01
CA GLN A 459 27.35 27.19 -25.64
C GLN A 459 28.41 27.52 -24.58
N SER A 460 29.56 26.84 -24.65
CA SER A 460 30.65 26.98 -23.68
C SER A 460 31.34 28.36 -23.74
N VAL A 461 31.28 29.12 -22.65
CA VAL A 461 32.07 30.35 -22.46
C VAL A 461 33.28 30.05 -21.57
N GLY A 462 34.48 30.06 -22.16
CA GLY A 462 35.71 29.65 -21.47
C GLY A 462 36.24 30.69 -20.46
N ALA A 463 36.39 30.29 -19.19
CA ALA A 463 36.99 31.11 -18.16
C ALA A 463 38.53 31.18 -18.29
N ASN A 464 39.09 32.40 -18.29
CA ASN A 464 40.54 32.66 -18.25
C ASN A 464 40.93 33.37 -16.95
N HIS A 465 41.37 32.62 -15.93
CA HIS A 465 41.95 33.21 -14.72
C HIS A 465 43.45 33.50 -14.90
N SER A 466 43.85 34.73 -14.57
CA SER A 466 45.26 35.11 -14.33
C SER A 466 45.40 35.71 -12.93
N LYS A 467 46.58 35.54 -12.31
CA LYS A 467 46.80 35.80 -10.87
C LYS A 467 47.37 37.20 -10.59
N GLY A 468 46.98 37.77 -9.45
CA GLY A 468 47.62 38.93 -8.81
C GLY A 468 47.02 39.17 -7.41
N THR A 469 47.52 38.49 -6.36
CA THR A 469 48.60 38.96 -5.45
C THR A 469 48.12 40.03 -4.45
N ALA A 470 48.35 39.82 -3.15
CA ALA A 470 47.69 40.56 -2.06
C ALA A 470 48.63 41.41 -1.19
N VAL A 471 48.07 42.51 -0.64
CA VAL A 471 48.42 43.28 0.58
C VAL A 471 47.10 43.99 0.96
N ARG A 472 46.48 43.95 2.15
CA ARG A 472 46.83 43.71 3.56
C ARG A 472 47.28 44.95 4.36
N GLU A 473 46.32 45.69 4.91
CA GLU A 473 46.36 46.57 6.10
C GLU A 473 44.95 47.23 6.20
N SER A 474 44.40 47.74 7.30
CA SER A 474 44.30 47.39 8.72
C SER A 474 43.58 48.57 9.39
N HIS A 475 42.48 48.32 10.11
CA HIS A 475 41.82 49.27 11.04
C HIS A 475 42.82 49.81 12.11
N PRO A 476 42.58 50.93 12.86
CA PRO A 476 41.30 51.23 13.55
C PRO A 476 40.97 52.72 13.86
N LEU A 477 40.17 52.94 14.93
CA LEU A 477 39.66 54.17 15.60
C LEU A 477 38.26 54.61 15.10
N GLN A 478 37.18 54.41 15.88
CA GLN A 478 36.70 55.16 17.08
C GLN A 478 36.12 56.56 16.71
N THR A 479 34.94 57.01 17.18
CA THR A 479 34.23 56.73 18.45
C THR A 479 32.68 56.89 18.37
N GLU A 480 32.02 56.57 19.48
CA GLU A 480 30.60 56.49 19.92
C GLU A 480 29.51 57.52 19.47
N GLU A 481 28.27 56.98 19.42
CA GLU A 481 26.93 57.48 19.89
C GLU A 481 26.29 58.85 19.48
N GLY A 482 24.95 58.84 19.33
CA GLY A 482 24.07 60.04 19.28
C GLY A 482 22.71 59.82 18.57
N ASN A 483 21.58 60.35 19.07
CA ASN A 483 20.23 59.97 18.59
C ASN A 483 19.17 61.12 18.46
N ARG A 484 18.42 61.11 17.34
CA ARG A 484 17.04 61.60 17.04
C ARG A 484 16.48 62.99 17.49
N ARG A 485 15.95 63.70 16.47
CA ARG A 485 14.68 64.48 16.36
C ARG A 485 14.02 65.17 17.59
N PRO A 486 13.84 66.51 17.58
CA PRO A 486 12.67 67.24 18.14
C PRO A 486 11.43 67.11 17.20
N ALA A 487 10.18 67.55 17.47
CA ALA A 487 9.41 67.99 18.67
C ALA A 487 7.87 67.77 18.39
N PHE A 488 6.93 68.37 19.16
CA PHE A 488 5.49 68.00 19.10
C PHE A 488 4.47 69.11 19.49
N LEU A 489 3.25 69.08 18.93
CA LEU A 489 1.96 69.60 19.47
C LEU A 489 0.88 68.54 19.15
N ASP A 490 -0.02 68.11 20.05
CA ASP A 490 -0.46 68.73 21.32
C ASP A 490 -0.61 67.70 22.48
N LEU A 491 -0.99 68.18 23.67
CA LEU A 491 -0.96 67.52 24.99
C LEU A 491 -2.38 67.23 25.54
N PRO A 492 -2.58 66.79 26.82
CA PRO A 492 -1.67 66.26 27.87
C PRO A 492 -2.03 64.79 28.23
N LYS A 493 -1.56 64.07 29.27
CA LYS A 493 -0.93 64.30 30.61
C LYS A 493 -0.07 63.03 30.94
N LYS A 494 0.84 62.93 31.93
CA LYS A 494 1.41 63.82 32.96
C LYS A 494 2.78 63.25 33.40
N ASP A 495 3.69 64.12 33.86
CA ASP A 495 4.92 63.88 34.65
C ASP A 495 5.72 62.56 34.47
N SER A 496 7.01 62.52 34.09
CA SER A 496 8.03 63.53 33.70
C SER A 496 9.31 62.75 33.19
N LYS A 497 10.55 63.23 33.01
CA LYS A 497 11.30 64.47 33.33
C LYS A 497 12.65 64.49 32.55
N LYS A 498 13.06 65.65 31.99
CA LYS A 498 14.42 66.02 31.50
C LYS A 498 15.04 65.24 30.31
N ASP A 499 15.84 65.82 29.41
CA ASP A 499 16.08 67.24 29.02
C ASP A 499 16.77 67.32 27.62
N ASN A 500 16.40 68.32 26.80
CA ASN A 500 17.11 68.84 25.60
C ASN A 500 17.29 67.94 24.33
N SER A 501 18.09 68.33 23.32
CA SER A 501 17.86 69.33 22.21
C SER A 501 19.19 69.58 21.41
N ILE A 502 19.33 70.18 20.19
CA ILE A 502 18.46 70.60 19.06
C ILE A 502 19.31 70.97 17.78
N GLN A 503 18.77 70.86 16.55
CA GLN A 503 19.18 71.54 15.26
C GLN A 503 20.59 71.30 14.62
N GLN A 504 20.89 71.55 13.32
CA GLN A 504 20.15 71.68 12.03
C GLN A 504 21.13 71.20 10.89
N SER A 505 21.32 71.68 9.63
CA SER A 505 20.79 72.70 8.68
C SER A 505 21.27 72.45 7.24
N ASP A 506 20.33 72.40 6.27
CA ASP A 506 20.28 73.16 4.97
C ASP A 506 21.45 73.05 3.92
N GLN A 507 21.30 73.34 2.62
CA GLN A 507 20.25 74.07 1.88
C GLN A 507 20.22 73.79 0.34
N GLU A 508 19.04 73.53 -0.25
CA GLU A 508 18.56 73.96 -1.61
C GLU A 508 19.42 73.68 -2.90
N LYS A 509 19.09 73.98 -4.18
CA LYS A 509 17.97 74.60 -4.99
C LYS A 509 18.16 74.09 -6.46
N LEU A 510 17.20 73.91 -7.40
CA LEU A 510 15.72 73.82 -7.41
C LEU A 510 15.17 73.47 -8.83
N LEU A 511 13.97 72.88 -8.90
CA LEU A 511 12.92 73.00 -9.97
C LEU A 511 13.15 72.68 -11.48
N SER A 512 12.13 72.02 -12.05
CA SER A 512 11.50 72.27 -13.39
C SER A 512 12.23 71.80 -14.67
N CYS A 513 11.58 71.52 -15.82
CA CYS A 513 10.16 71.22 -16.14
C CYS A 513 9.98 70.68 -17.58
N GLN A 514 8.79 70.14 -17.85
CA GLN A 514 8.08 70.09 -19.16
C GLN A 514 8.55 69.13 -20.26
N CYS A 515 7.55 68.51 -20.89
CA CYS A 515 7.62 67.60 -22.03
C CYS A 515 7.69 68.36 -23.38
N ILE A 516 8.00 67.65 -24.47
CA ILE A 516 7.37 67.81 -25.80
C ILE A 516 7.67 66.57 -26.68
N ASN A 517 6.84 66.32 -27.70
CA ASN A 517 6.77 65.06 -28.45
C ASN A 517 7.51 65.07 -29.83
N ASN A 518 7.37 63.93 -30.54
CA ASN A 518 7.27 63.74 -32.02
C ASN A 518 8.52 63.38 -32.87
N ASP A 519 8.47 62.15 -33.43
CA ASP A 519 8.41 61.84 -34.89
C ASP A 519 9.61 61.44 -35.79
N ILE A 520 9.36 60.34 -36.54
CA ILE A 520 9.58 60.11 -38.00
C ILE A 520 10.98 59.70 -38.55
N VAL A 521 11.22 58.37 -38.59
CA VAL A 521 11.24 57.47 -39.80
C VAL A 521 12.26 57.62 -40.98
N LYS A 522 12.76 56.45 -41.45
CA LYS A 522 13.43 56.05 -42.76
C LYS A 522 14.95 56.27 -42.96
N GLY A 523 15.60 55.32 -43.69
CA GLY A 523 17.07 55.32 -43.93
C GLY A 523 17.67 54.69 -45.22
N LEU A 524 17.62 53.36 -45.44
CA LEU A 524 18.11 52.59 -46.62
C LEU A 524 19.64 52.46 -46.94
N ASP A 525 19.94 51.46 -47.80
CA ASP A 525 21.14 51.23 -48.67
C ASP A 525 22.51 50.81 -48.03
N ARG A 526 23.43 49.99 -48.65
CA ARG A 526 23.43 49.06 -49.82
C ARG A 526 24.75 48.22 -49.95
N ILE A 527 24.67 46.98 -50.52
CA ILE A 527 25.71 46.31 -51.40
C ILE A 527 27.04 45.84 -50.69
N SER A 528 27.89 44.86 -51.10
CA SER A 528 28.15 44.04 -52.33
C SER A 528 28.70 42.60 -52.04
N LEU A 529 28.40 41.65 -52.96
CA LEU A 529 29.22 40.62 -53.66
C LEU A 529 30.75 40.49 -53.33
N GLN A 530 31.49 39.36 -53.50
CA GLN A 530 31.49 38.34 -54.58
C GLN A 530 32.42 37.10 -54.30
N ASN A 531 32.29 36.02 -55.11
CA ASN A 531 32.99 34.71 -54.98
C ASN A 531 34.42 34.61 -55.57
N LYS A 532 35.19 33.57 -55.17
CA LYS A 532 36.00 32.70 -56.09
C LYS A 532 36.47 31.37 -55.44
N SER A 533 37.07 30.46 -56.22
CA SER A 533 37.14 29.01 -55.95
C SER A 533 38.42 28.28 -56.43
N ASN A 534 38.45 26.95 -56.17
CA ASN A 534 39.07 25.84 -56.94
C ASN A 534 40.39 25.13 -56.49
N THR A 535 40.39 23.80 -56.74
CA THR A 535 41.52 22.82 -56.85
C THR A 535 42.31 22.47 -55.58
N GLY A 536 42.87 21.26 -55.40
CA GLY A 536 42.95 20.06 -56.28
C GLY A 536 43.28 18.75 -55.52
N VAL A 537 43.57 17.64 -56.23
CA VAL A 537 43.60 16.24 -55.69
C VAL A 537 44.91 15.51 -56.09
N ILE A 538 45.40 14.49 -55.33
CA ILE A 538 45.92 13.16 -55.82
C ILE A 538 46.69 12.25 -54.78
N LEU A 539 46.11 11.05 -54.55
CA LEU A 539 46.64 9.65 -54.38
C LEU A 539 47.82 9.19 -53.44
N LYS A 540 47.46 8.17 -52.61
CA LYS A 540 48.16 6.87 -52.33
C LYS A 540 49.45 6.86 -51.46
N LYS A 541 49.88 5.74 -50.83
CA LYS A 541 49.59 4.29 -51.03
C LYS A 541 49.64 3.41 -49.75
N GLU A 542 49.08 2.19 -49.89
CA GLU A 542 49.04 0.93 -49.08
C GLU A 542 50.29 0.55 -48.23
N SER A 543 50.31 -0.45 -47.30
CA SER A 543 49.71 -1.81 -47.35
C SER A 543 49.69 -2.57 -45.98
N LYS A 544 48.61 -3.29 -45.57
CA LYS A 544 48.33 -4.77 -45.71
C LYS A 544 49.08 -5.72 -44.72
N THR A 545 48.64 -6.93 -44.30
CA THR A 545 47.41 -7.78 -44.36
C THR A 545 47.61 -9.04 -43.47
N SER A 546 46.65 -9.89 -43.03
CA SER A 546 45.25 -9.75 -42.54
C SER A 546 44.54 -11.14 -42.46
N LEU A 547 43.56 -11.32 -41.55
CA LEU A 547 42.36 -12.21 -41.73
C LEU A 547 42.60 -13.76 -41.67
N PRO A 548 41.57 -14.68 -41.60
CA PRO A 548 40.20 -14.70 -42.20
C PRO A 548 39.01 -14.50 -41.22
N THR A 549 37.74 -14.20 -41.57
CA THR A 549 36.76 -14.45 -42.70
C THR A 549 36.20 -15.88 -42.83
N LEU A 550 35.02 -16.17 -43.41
CA LEU A 550 34.02 -15.48 -44.29
C LEU A 550 32.58 -15.68 -43.73
N THR A 551 31.42 -15.12 -44.15
CA THR A 551 30.83 -13.93 -44.89
C THR A 551 29.29 -13.99 -44.60
N CYS A 552 28.28 -13.31 -45.17
CA CYS A 552 28.02 -12.35 -46.29
C CYS A 552 26.78 -11.47 -45.88
N ASN A 553 25.81 -10.91 -46.65
CA ASN A 553 25.46 -10.82 -48.09
C ASN A 553 24.74 -9.46 -48.40
N LYS A 554 24.18 -9.27 -49.62
CA LYS A 554 23.50 -8.05 -50.17
C LYS A 554 22.45 -8.42 -51.26
N PRO A 555 21.73 -7.50 -51.98
CA PRO A 555 21.65 -6.01 -51.97
C PRO A 555 20.21 -5.44 -51.71
N CYS A 556 19.84 -4.14 -51.67
CA CYS A 556 20.47 -2.80 -51.85
C CYS A 556 20.35 -2.07 -53.24
N GLN A 557 19.55 -0.99 -53.34
CA GLN A 557 19.55 0.02 -54.43
C GLN A 557 19.13 1.44 -53.93
N GLN A 558 19.14 2.48 -54.79
CA GLN A 558 19.22 3.94 -54.42
C GLN A 558 18.19 4.84 -55.13
N VAL A 559 18.19 6.18 -54.79
CA VAL A 559 17.64 7.41 -55.46
C VAL A 559 16.74 8.21 -54.47
N SER A 560 16.84 9.54 -54.26
CA SER A 560 17.80 10.61 -54.67
C SER A 560 17.81 11.80 -53.66
N SER A 561 18.52 12.89 -53.95
CA SER A 561 18.79 14.05 -53.06
C SER A 561 18.06 15.35 -53.48
N CYS A 562 18.34 16.45 -52.74
CA CYS A 562 17.93 17.87 -52.90
C CYS A 562 16.54 18.27 -52.32
N GLY A 563 16.39 19.42 -51.63
CA GLY A 563 17.40 20.40 -51.19
C GLY A 563 16.82 21.61 -50.42
N ASN A 564 17.67 22.47 -49.85
CA ASN A 564 17.28 23.63 -49.01
C ASN A 564 17.02 24.93 -49.82
N VAL A 565 15.90 25.64 -49.59
CA VAL A 565 15.76 27.12 -49.68
C VAL A 565 14.66 27.61 -48.71
N LEU A 566 14.80 28.84 -48.20
CA LEU A 566 13.99 29.58 -47.21
C LEU A 566 12.61 30.08 -47.69
N PHE A 567 11.74 30.39 -46.72
CA PHE A 567 10.90 31.61 -46.50
C PHE A 567 9.66 31.19 -45.67
N GLU A 568 9.55 31.48 -44.36
CA GLU A 568 9.25 32.78 -43.71
C GLU A 568 7.78 33.25 -43.87
N GLY A 569 7.04 33.27 -42.76
CA GLY A 569 5.97 34.23 -42.51
C GLY A 569 4.62 34.10 -43.22
N ARG A 570 3.77 33.13 -42.81
CA ARG A 570 2.30 33.36 -42.66
C ARG A 570 1.59 32.24 -41.89
N SER A 571 0.40 32.55 -41.36
CA SER A 571 -0.50 31.61 -40.70
C SER A 571 -1.00 30.52 -41.65
N VAL A 572 -0.93 29.26 -41.23
CA VAL A 572 -1.47 28.13 -41.98
C VAL A 572 -2.80 27.70 -41.37
N GLN A 573 -3.86 27.84 -42.15
CA GLN A 573 -5.22 27.43 -41.82
C GLN A 573 -5.33 25.90 -42.03
N LEU A 574 -5.72 25.14 -41.00
CA LEU A 574 -5.73 23.68 -41.07
C LEU A 574 -6.84 23.18 -42.01
N GLY A 575 -6.45 22.69 -43.18
CA GLY A 575 -7.36 22.32 -44.26
C GLY A 575 -7.82 20.86 -44.22
N LYS A 576 -9.12 20.62 -44.48
CA LYS A 576 -9.64 19.29 -44.81
C LYS A 576 -9.07 18.79 -46.14
N LEU A 577 -8.68 17.52 -46.21
CA LEU A 577 -9.10 16.63 -47.31
C LEU A 577 -9.05 15.15 -46.86
N CYS A 578 -9.68 14.27 -47.63
CA CYS A 578 -9.94 12.87 -47.27
C CYS A 578 -9.38 11.89 -48.34
N CYS A 579 -9.48 10.59 -48.05
CA CYS A 579 -9.39 9.45 -49.00
C CYS A 579 -7.97 9.10 -49.50
N THR A 580 -7.60 7.83 -49.75
CA THR A 580 -8.31 6.53 -49.57
C THR A 580 -7.34 5.34 -49.62
N GLY A 581 -7.63 4.28 -48.86
CA GLY A 581 -7.48 2.89 -49.28
C GLY A 581 -6.11 2.19 -49.15
N ALA A 582 -6.07 1.15 -48.31
CA ALA A 582 -5.34 -0.10 -48.54
C ALA A 582 -5.71 -1.14 -47.45
N ASP A 583 -6.63 -2.06 -47.75
CA ASP A 583 -6.87 -3.25 -46.92
C ASP A 583 -5.73 -4.28 -47.11
N PRO A 584 -5.51 -5.15 -46.11
CA PRO A 584 -5.16 -6.53 -46.44
C PRO A 584 -5.94 -7.55 -45.59
N GLU A 585 -6.87 -8.23 -46.27
CA GLU A 585 -7.23 -9.66 -46.19
C GLU A 585 -7.68 -10.30 -44.85
N GLU A 586 -8.57 -11.27 -44.99
CA GLU A 586 -9.34 -11.92 -43.93
C GLU A 586 -8.67 -13.23 -43.48
N GLU A 587 -8.80 -13.60 -42.19
CA GLU A 587 -8.82 -15.00 -41.78
C GLU A 587 -10.16 -15.28 -41.08
N ASP A 588 -10.88 -16.29 -41.55
CA ASP A 588 -12.16 -16.75 -41.00
C ASP A 588 -11.99 -17.33 -39.58
N ASP A 589 -12.91 -16.98 -38.67
CA ASP A 589 -13.38 -17.97 -37.69
C ASP A 589 -14.86 -17.74 -37.34
N SER A 590 -15.68 -18.77 -37.55
CA SER A 590 -17.14 -18.61 -37.68
C SER A 590 -17.90 -19.05 -36.43
N SER A 591 -18.55 -18.11 -35.73
CA SER A 591 -19.66 -18.46 -34.83
C SER A 591 -20.75 -17.38 -34.81
N SER A 592 -21.97 -17.77 -35.16
CA SER A 592 -23.15 -16.90 -35.17
C SER A 592 -23.83 -16.87 -33.79
N TYR A 593 -24.27 -15.70 -33.31
CA TYR A 593 -25.67 -15.49 -32.88
C TYR A 593 -25.98 -14.04 -32.46
N SER A 594 -27.25 -13.66 -32.69
CA SER A 594 -28.00 -12.53 -32.08
C SER A 594 -27.56 -11.09 -32.38
N SER A 595 -28.40 -10.37 -33.11
CA SER A 595 -28.31 -8.92 -33.32
C SER A 595 -28.82 -8.14 -32.10
N GLY A 596 -27.91 -7.47 -31.39
CA GLY A 596 -28.24 -6.43 -30.40
C GLY A 596 -27.55 -5.12 -30.76
N GLU A 597 -28.28 -4.00 -30.70
CA GLU A 597 -27.78 -2.68 -31.10
C GLU A 597 -26.70 -2.16 -30.12
N GLN A 598 -25.43 -2.47 -30.40
CA GLN A 598 -24.30 -1.80 -29.75
C GLN A 598 -24.10 -0.41 -30.35
N VAL A 599 -24.73 0.60 -29.74
CA VAL A 599 -24.34 2.00 -29.95
C VAL A 599 -22.98 2.20 -29.28
N THR A 600 -21.91 2.06 -30.06
CA THR A 600 -20.57 2.55 -29.71
C THR A 600 -20.65 4.07 -29.58
N LEU A 601 -20.71 4.54 -28.33
CA LEU A 601 -20.50 5.95 -28.02
C LEU A 601 -19.03 6.29 -28.24
N ASP A 602 -18.69 6.62 -29.48
CA ASP A 602 -17.44 7.31 -29.77
C ASP A 602 -17.43 8.63 -28.99
N VAL A 603 -16.47 8.75 -28.08
CA VAL A 603 -16.14 10.04 -27.46
C VAL A 603 -15.64 10.93 -28.60
N PRO A 604 -16.27 12.08 -28.89
CA PRO A 604 -15.88 12.90 -30.02
C PRO A 604 -14.42 13.34 -29.93
N ASP A 605 -13.75 13.48 -31.07
CA ASP A 605 -12.44 14.15 -31.17
C ASP A 605 -12.61 15.66 -30.92
N ILE A 606 -12.77 16.02 -29.65
CA ILE A 606 -12.80 17.41 -29.17
C ILE A 606 -11.39 17.99 -29.37
N LEU A 607 -11.28 19.16 -30.02
CA LEU A 607 -10.00 19.87 -30.12
C LEU A 607 -9.41 20.07 -28.71
N PRO A 608 -8.08 20.02 -28.53
CA PRO A 608 -7.48 20.24 -27.22
C PRO A 608 -8.02 21.52 -26.56
N LEU A 609 -8.80 21.35 -25.48
CA LEU A 609 -9.37 22.46 -24.72
C LEU A 609 -8.33 23.20 -23.87
N HIS A 610 -7.04 22.93 -24.10
CA HIS A 610 -5.92 23.54 -23.41
C HIS A 610 -5.40 24.77 -24.17
N ASP A 611 -5.31 25.89 -23.47
CA ASP A 611 -4.84 27.17 -23.99
C ASP A 611 -3.67 27.65 -23.13
N PRO A 612 -2.43 27.63 -23.65
CA PRO A 612 -1.24 27.99 -22.88
C PRO A 612 -1.23 29.44 -22.38
N ASP A 613 -1.76 30.39 -23.17
CA ASP A 613 -1.78 31.81 -22.81
C ASP A 613 -2.79 32.07 -21.68
N LEU A 614 -3.99 31.50 -21.79
CA LEU A 614 -5.01 31.57 -20.74
C LEU A 614 -4.57 30.81 -19.47
N TYR A 615 -3.89 29.67 -19.62
CA TYR A 615 -3.32 28.94 -18.50
C TYR A 615 -2.29 29.79 -17.74
N ILE A 616 -1.41 30.53 -18.44
CA ILE A 616 -0.45 31.46 -17.82
C ILE A 616 -1.13 32.66 -17.16
N GLU A 617 -2.21 33.20 -17.73
CA GLU A 617 -3.01 34.25 -17.07
C GLU A 617 -3.59 33.75 -15.74
N ILE A 618 -4.04 32.49 -15.68
CA ILE A 618 -4.57 31.88 -14.45
C ILE A 618 -3.47 31.58 -13.44
N VAL A 619 -2.31 31.05 -13.86
CA VAL A 619 -1.17 30.79 -12.96
C VAL A 619 -0.72 32.08 -12.26
N LYS A 620 -0.65 33.21 -12.98
CA LYS A 620 -0.32 34.53 -12.41
C LYS A 620 -1.29 35.01 -11.33
N ASN A 621 -2.51 34.48 -11.31
CA ASN A 621 -3.58 34.81 -10.36
C ASN A 621 -3.83 33.67 -9.34
N THR A 622 -2.97 32.66 -9.29
CA THR A 622 -3.12 31.49 -8.41
C THR A 622 -2.10 31.57 -7.26
N THR A 623 -2.59 31.64 -6.01
CA THR A 623 -1.74 31.78 -4.82
C THR A 623 -1.20 30.43 -4.38
N SER A 624 0.11 30.35 -4.13
CA SER A 624 0.79 29.17 -3.56
C SER A 624 1.64 29.57 -2.36
N VAL A 625 1.80 28.68 -1.38
CA VAL A 625 2.57 28.94 -0.15
C VAL A 625 4.07 29.16 -0.42
N PRO A 626 4.73 28.43 -1.36
CA PRO A 626 6.13 28.67 -1.70
C PRO A 626 6.35 29.63 -2.88
N GLU A 627 5.32 30.37 -3.31
CA GLU A 627 5.37 31.37 -4.41
C GLU A 627 6.07 30.85 -5.69
N TYR A 628 5.56 29.74 -6.24
CA TYR A 628 6.12 29.10 -7.45
C TYR A 628 6.24 30.06 -8.65
N ALA A 629 7.46 30.26 -9.15
CA ALA A 629 7.76 31.16 -10.28
C ALA A 629 7.93 30.43 -11.63
N GLU A 630 7.97 29.10 -11.63
CA GLU A 630 8.21 28.26 -12.81
C GLU A 630 6.95 27.47 -13.17
N VAL A 631 6.81 27.14 -14.45
CA VAL A 631 5.71 26.30 -14.95
C VAL A 631 6.27 25.10 -15.68
N ALA A 632 5.87 23.91 -15.23
CA ALA A 632 6.25 22.65 -15.85
C ALA A 632 5.71 22.55 -17.29
N TYR A 633 6.56 22.13 -18.22
CA TYR A 633 6.24 22.01 -19.65
C TYR A 633 4.91 21.26 -19.95
N PRO A 634 4.62 20.06 -19.38
CA PRO A 634 3.38 19.33 -19.66
C PRO A 634 2.10 19.97 -19.09
N ASP A 635 2.24 20.98 -18.22
CA ASP A 635 1.13 21.77 -17.70
C ASP A 635 0.94 23.07 -18.51
N TYR A 636 2.03 23.70 -18.97
CA TYR A 636 1.96 24.88 -19.86
C TYR A 636 1.39 24.55 -21.24
N PHE A 637 1.92 23.52 -21.92
CA PHE A 637 1.43 23.09 -23.24
C PHE A 637 0.24 22.14 -23.17
N GLY A 638 -0.05 21.60 -21.98
CA GLY A 638 -0.98 20.50 -21.82
C GLY A 638 -0.45 19.18 -22.37
N HIS A 639 -1.30 18.16 -22.34
CA HIS A 639 -0.98 16.82 -22.81
C HIS A 639 -2.22 16.07 -23.29
N ILE A 640 -2.02 15.04 -24.11
CA ILE A 640 -3.09 14.16 -24.62
C ILE A 640 -2.96 12.74 -24.04
N PRO A 641 -4.02 11.92 -24.06
CA PRO A 641 -3.90 10.49 -23.77
C PRO A 641 -2.98 9.81 -24.81
N PRO A 642 -2.19 8.78 -24.44
CA PRO A 642 -1.45 8.00 -25.42
C PRO A 642 -2.40 7.29 -26.40
N PRO A 643 -2.03 7.12 -27.69
CA PRO A 643 -2.87 6.50 -28.71
C PRO A 643 -2.94 4.96 -28.59
N PHE A 644 -2.27 4.37 -27.60
CA PHE A 644 -2.17 2.94 -27.34
C PHE A 644 -2.58 2.63 -25.89
N LYS A 645 -2.93 1.37 -25.62
CA LYS A 645 -3.26 0.87 -24.28
C LYS A 645 -2.01 0.26 -23.64
N GLU A 646 -1.78 0.59 -22.37
CA GLU A 646 -0.61 0.12 -21.62
C GLU A 646 -1.00 -1.07 -20.71
N PRO A 647 -0.30 -2.22 -20.78
CA PRO A 647 -0.55 -3.34 -19.89
C PRO A 647 -0.10 -3.06 -18.45
N ILE A 648 -0.67 -3.78 -17.49
CA ILE A 648 -0.15 -3.88 -16.13
C ILE A 648 1.19 -4.63 -16.16
N LEU A 649 2.22 -4.07 -15.53
CA LEU A 649 3.57 -4.64 -15.57
C LEU A 649 3.67 -5.95 -14.79
N GLU A 650 4.22 -7.01 -15.42
CA GLU A 650 4.55 -8.24 -14.71
C GLU A 650 5.72 -8.01 -13.73
N ARG A 651 5.50 -8.30 -12.44
CA ARG A 651 6.51 -8.16 -11.39
C ARG A 651 7.59 -9.24 -11.54
N PRO A 652 8.88 -8.91 -11.77
CA PRO A 652 9.92 -9.93 -11.92
C PRO A 652 10.13 -10.70 -10.62
N TYR A 653 10.10 -12.04 -10.70
CA TYR A 653 10.33 -12.92 -9.56
C TYR A 653 11.72 -12.66 -8.92
N GLY A 654 11.77 -12.44 -7.60
CA GLY A 654 12.99 -12.16 -6.86
C GLY A 654 13.42 -10.69 -6.85
N VAL A 655 12.67 -9.79 -7.51
CA VAL A 655 13.02 -8.35 -7.59
C VAL A 655 13.19 -7.72 -6.21
N GLN A 656 12.23 -7.93 -5.31
CA GLN A 656 12.22 -7.35 -3.97
C GLN A 656 13.41 -7.83 -3.14
N ARG A 657 13.71 -9.14 -3.19
CA ARG A 657 14.87 -9.73 -2.50
C ARG A 657 16.19 -9.23 -3.09
N THR A 658 16.25 -8.97 -4.39
CA THR A 658 17.41 -8.38 -5.06
C THR A 658 17.65 -6.95 -4.61
N LYS A 659 16.61 -6.09 -4.59
CA LYS A 659 16.72 -4.70 -4.13
C LYS A 659 17.06 -4.60 -2.63
N ILE A 660 16.41 -5.41 -1.79
CA ILE A 660 16.78 -5.56 -0.36
C ILE A 660 18.25 -5.98 -0.21
N SER A 661 18.75 -6.90 -1.04
CA SER A 661 20.16 -7.29 -0.99
C SER A 661 21.11 -6.19 -1.48
N GLN A 662 20.72 -5.34 -2.43
CA GLN A 662 21.48 -4.16 -2.87
C GLN A 662 21.52 -3.09 -1.76
N ASP A 663 20.44 -2.90 -1.02
CA ASP A 663 20.41 -1.98 0.12
C ASP A 663 21.27 -2.50 1.30
N ILE A 664 21.32 -3.82 1.53
CA ILE A 664 22.26 -4.47 2.46
C ILE A 664 23.72 -4.33 2.00
N GLU A 665 23.97 -4.40 0.70
CA GLU A 665 25.31 -4.23 0.10
C GLU A 665 25.90 -2.83 0.37
N ARG A 666 25.08 -1.78 0.38
CA ARG A 666 25.49 -0.39 0.73
C ARG A 666 26.20 -0.33 2.08
N LEU A 667 25.73 -1.09 3.07
CA LEU A 667 26.32 -1.18 4.41
C LEU A 667 27.64 -1.96 4.43
N ILE A 668 27.79 -2.96 3.56
CA ILE A 668 28.95 -3.88 3.53
C ILE A 668 30.11 -3.31 2.71
N TYR A 669 29.82 -2.51 1.69
CA TYR A 669 30.80 -1.98 0.72
C TYR A 669 30.71 -0.46 0.59
N GLN A 670 31.02 0.24 1.69
CA GLN A 670 30.98 1.71 1.80
C GLN A 670 31.82 2.45 0.73
N ASN A 671 32.83 1.81 0.14
CA ASN A 671 33.70 2.40 -0.89
C ASN A 671 33.00 2.77 -2.21
N ASP A 672 31.77 2.27 -2.44
CA ASP A 672 30.96 2.55 -3.64
C ASP A 672 29.88 3.64 -3.39
N ILE A 673 29.82 4.17 -2.17
CA ILE A 673 28.84 5.17 -1.75
C ILE A 673 29.37 6.58 -1.99
N ILE A 674 28.55 7.42 -2.64
CA ILE A 674 28.86 8.81 -2.99
C ILE A 674 28.30 9.79 -1.94
N ASP A 675 27.10 9.52 -1.43
CA ASP A 675 26.37 10.29 -0.40
C ASP A 675 26.37 11.81 -0.63
N ARG A 676 26.05 12.25 -1.85
CA ARG A 676 26.06 13.66 -2.26
C ARG A 676 24.64 14.17 -2.46
N VAL A 677 24.23 15.20 -1.72
CA VAL A 677 22.97 15.92 -2.00
C VAL A 677 23.07 16.56 -3.40
N VAL A 678 22.00 16.46 -4.21
CA VAL A 678 21.94 17.07 -5.56
C VAL A 678 20.72 17.97 -5.77
N TYR A 679 19.77 17.95 -4.83
CA TYR A 679 18.62 18.84 -4.75
C TYR A 679 18.15 18.90 -3.30
N ASP A 680 17.82 20.09 -2.81
CA ASP A 680 17.32 20.32 -1.45
C ASP A 680 16.36 21.53 -1.45
N LEU A 681 15.19 21.39 -0.83
CA LEU A 681 14.28 22.51 -0.56
C LEU A 681 14.59 23.20 0.77
N ASP A 682 15.26 22.52 1.71
CA ASP A 682 15.60 23.10 3.01
C ASP A 682 16.81 24.06 2.94
N ASP A 683 17.65 23.93 1.90
CA ASP A 683 18.77 24.85 1.61
C ASP A 683 18.64 25.47 0.19
N PRO A 684 17.95 26.62 0.04
CA PRO A 684 17.86 27.33 -1.24
C PRO A 684 19.18 27.99 -1.68
N SER A 685 20.26 27.95 -0.87
CA SER A 685 21.59 28.40 -1.27
C SER A 685 22.43 27.29 -1.93
N TYR A 686 21.93 26.04 -1.95
CA TYR A 686 22.61 24.89 -2.50
C TYR A 686 22.78 24.99 -4.03
N MET A 687 24.01 25.31 -4.47
CA MET A 687 24.37 25.31 -5.89
C MET A 687 24.66 23.89 -6.37
N VAL A 688 23.89 23.40 -7.35
CA VAL A 688 24.14 22.11 -8.00
C VAL A 688 25.49 22.16 -8.73
N PRO A 689 26.41 21.21 -8.51
CA PRO A 689 27.69 21.18 -9.23
C PRO A 689 27.50 21.04 -10.74
N GLU A 690 28.25 21.81 -11.54
CA GLU A 690 28.28 21.74 -13.01
C GLU A 690 28.98 20.46 -13.56
N GLU A 691 29.02 19.38 -12.77
CA GLU A 691 29.54 18.08 -13.20
C GLU A 691 28.51 17.40 -14.13
N GLY A 692 28.72 17.54 -15.45
CA GLY A 692 27.84 17.06 -16.54
C GLY A 692 27.66 15.53 -16.68
N ASP A 693 27.75 14.80 -15.57
CA ASP A 693 27.54 13.35 -15.44
C ASP A 693 26.42 13.01 -14.41
N ILE A 694 25.86 14.03 -13.75
CA ILE A 694 24.88 13.95 -12.64
C ILE A 694 23.50 14.45 -13.09
N LEU A 695 22.43 13.82 -12.57
CA LEU A 695 21.05 14.26 -12.81
C LEU A 695 20.71 15.51 -12.01
N LYS A 696 20.12 16.50 -12.67
CA LYS A 696 19.49 17.69 -12.04
C LYS A 696 18.02 17.36 -11.74
N PHE A 697 17.47 17.96 -10.68
CA PHE A 697 16.07 17.75 -10.25
C PHE A 697 15.41 19.09 -9.91
N ASN A 698 14.08 19.18 -10.08
CA ASN A 698 13.28 20.36 -9.72
C ASN A 698 11.83 19.98 -9.37
N SER A 699 11.18 20.74 -8.49
CA SER A 699 9.74 20.62 -8.20
C SER A 699 9.08 21.95 -7.82
N LYS A 700 9.65 23.09 -8.23
CA LYS A 700 9.20 24.44 -7.82
C LYS A 700 8.09 25.00 -8.73
N PHE A 701 7.08 24.18 -8.98
CA PHE A 701 5.93 24.44 -9.85
C PHE A 701 4.63 23.85 -9.26
N GLU A 702 3.46 24.21 -9.81
CA GLU A 702 2.15 23.80 -9.29
C GLU A 702 2.02 22.27 -9.11
N SER A 703 1.52 21.83 -7.95
CA SER A 703 1.49 20.44 -7.45
C SER A 703 2.83 19.70 -7.40
N GLY A 704 3.97 20.37 -7.58
CA GLY A 704 5.29 19.77 -7.45
C GLY A 704 5.49 19.22 -6.04
N ASN A 705 6.01 17.99 -5.93
CA ASN A 705 6.41 17.41 -4.64
C ASN A 705 7.64 16.53 -4.82
N LEU A 706 8.75 17.08 -4.35
CA LEU A 706 10.02 16.44 -4.03
C LEU A 706 10.74 17.39 -3.07
N ARG A 707 11.26 16.91 -1.93
CA ARG A 707 11.96 17.75 -0.94
C ARG A 707 13.47 17.72 -1.12
N LYS A 708 14.03 16.52 -1.28
CA LYS A 708 15.48 16.31 -1.27
C LYS A 708 15.88 15.10 -2.11
N VAL A 709 17.06 15.17 -2.73
CA VAL A 709 17.65 14.07 -3.49
C VAL A 709 19.11 13.89 -3.13
N ILE A 710 19.51 12.64 -2.92
CA ILE A 710 20.88 12.24 -2.62
C ILE A 710 21.35 11.24 -3.68
N HIS A 711 22.47 11.55 -4.33
CA HIS A 711 23.22 10.67 -5.22
C HIS A 711 24.01 9.67 -4.36
N ILE A 712 23.51 8.43 -4.26
CA ILE A 712 24.02 7.41 -3.35
C ILE A 712 25.07 6.52 -4.02
N ARG A 713 24.87 6.16 -5.29
CA ARG A 713 25.86 5.49 -6.16
C ARG A 713 25.81 6.06 -7.57
N LYS A 714 26.77 5.69 -8.43
CA LYS A 714 26.97 6.25 -9.78
C LYS A 714 25.69 6.60 -10.56
N ASN A 715 24.72 5.69 -10.63
CA ASN A 715 23.43 5.90 -11.30
C ASN A 715 22.23 5.69 -10.34
N GLU A 716 22.41 5.90 -9.03
CA GLU A 716 21.41 5.58 -8.01
C GLU A 716 21.15 6.78 -7.11
N TYR A 717 19.87 7.14 -7.00
CA TYR A 717 19.41 8.33 -6.28
C TYR A 717 18.33 7.96 -5.27
N ASP A 718 18.52 8.38 -4.02
CA ASP A 718 17.49 8.31 -2.97
C ASP A 718 16.77 9.65 -2.88
N LEU A 719 15.45 9.60 -3.00
CA LEU A 719 14.52 10.72 -3.13
C LEU A 719 13.65 10.78 -1.86
N ILE A 720 13.37 11.99 -1.40
CA ILE A 720 12.57 12.25 -0.21
C ILE A 720 11.45 13.20 -0.59
N LEU A 721 10.20 12.79 -0.40
CA LEU A 721 9.02 13.64 -0.63
C LEU A 721 8.87 14.66 0.50
N ASN A 722 8.20 15.77 0.20
CA ASN A 722 7.74 16.68 1.24
C ASN A 722 6.45 16.13 1.87
N SER A 723 6.28 16.30 3.18
CA SER A 723 4.98 16.07 3.84
C SER A 723 3.99 17.17 3.47
N ASP A 724 2.70 16.89 3.61
CA ASP A 724 1.64 17.88 3.41
C ASP A 724 1.89 19.12 4.28
N ILE A 725 1.57 20.31 3.77
CA ILE A 725 1.79 21.56 4.50
C ILE A 725 1.05 21.54 5.84
N ASN A 726 1.71 22.00 6.89
CA ASN A 726 1.29 21.90 8.30
C ASN A 726 1.09 20.47 8.82
N SER A 727 1.71 19.47 8.17
CA SER A 727 1.76 18.08 8.60
C SER A 727 3.20 17.52 8.58
N ASN A 728 3.39 16.38 9.25
CA ASN A 728 4.57 15.52 9.23
C ASN A 728 4.26 14.13 8.60
N HIS A 729 3.13 14.03 7.90
CA HIS A 729 2.56 12.80 7.34
C HIS A 729 2.20 12.94 5.84
N TYR A 730 1.68 11.84 5.28
CA TYR A 730 1.05 11.68 3.96
C TYR A 730 2.00 11.64 2.75
N HIS A 731 3.22 11.15 2.96
CA HIS A 731 4.24 10.98 1.92
C HIS A 731 3.87 9.91 0.87
N GLN A 732 3.13 10.29 -0.19
CA GLN A 732 2.74 9.38 -1.27
C GLN A 732 2.60 10.03 -2.66
N TRP A 733 2.14 11.29 -2.75
CA TRP A 733 2.13 12.03 -4.02
C TRP A 733 3.55 12.51 -4.38
N PHE A 734 3.94 12.34 -5.64
CA PHE A 734 5.17 12.91 -6.17
C PHE A 734 4.94 13.49 -7.56
N TYR A 735 5.56 14.64 -7.82
CA TYR A 735 5.64 15.27 -9.13
C TYR A 735 6.91 16.12 -9.20
N PHE A 736 7.84 15.74 -10.07
CA PHE A 736 9.15 16.40 -10.18
C PHE A 736 9.75 16.28 -11.59
N GLU A 737 10.60 17.24 -11.92
CA GLU A 737 11.43 17.27 -13.13
C GLU A 737 12.78 16.58 -12.87
N VAL A 738 13.34 15.97 -13.92
CA VAL A 738 14.68 15.40 -14.00
C VAL A 738 15.30 15.82 -15.34
N SER A 739 16.54 16.29 -15.32
CA SER A 739 17.31 16.65 -16.52
C SER A 739 18.80 16.28 -16.39
N GLY A 740 19.57 16.39 -17.46
CA GLY A 740 21.00 15.98 -17.49
C GLY A 740 21.24 14.46 -17.64
N MET A 741 20.24 13.72 -18.10
CA MET A 741 20.33 12.27 -18.33
C MET A 741 21.12 11.90 -19.59
N ARG A 742 21.64 10.66 -19.59
CA ARG A 742 22.34 10.06 -20.73
C ARG A 742 21.55 8.88 -21.31
N THR A 743 21.47 8.84 -22.64
CA THR A 743 20.82 7.76 -23.41
C THR A 743 21.37 6.38 -23.07
N GLY A 744 20.49 5.39 -22.93
CA GLY A 744 20.87 3.98 -22.76
C GLY A 744 21.55 3.66 -21.42
N ILE A 745 21.59 4.61 -20.48
CA ILE A 745 22.00 4.37 -19.10
C ILE A 745 20.76 4.16 -18.24
N ALA A 746 20.76 3.07 -17.47
CA ALA A 746 19.77 2.80 -16.45
C ALA A 746 20.09 3.55 -15.15
N TYR A 747 19.11 4.29 -14.64
CA TYR A 747 19.15 5.03 -13.39
C TYR A 747 18.12 4.45 -12.41
N ARG A 748 18.54 4.14 -11.17
CA ARG A 748 17.67 3.67 -10.08
C ARG A 748 17.23 4.86 -9.23
N PHE A 749 15.92 5.03 -9.08
CA PHE A 749 15.33 5.98 -8.15
C PHE A 749 14.72 5.20 -6.97
N ASN A 750 14.93 5.71 -5.76
CA ASN A 750 14.38 5.15 -4.53
C ASN A 750 13.66 6.25 -3.75
N ILE A 751 12.33 6.28 -3.71
CA ILE A 751 11.63 7.23 -2.83
C ILE A 751 11.53 6.58 -1.45
N ILE A 752 12.24 7.10 -0.46
CA ILE A 752 12.57 6.38 0.80
C ILE A 752 11.68 6.69 2.01
N ASN A 753 10.73 7.63 1.90
CA ASN A 753 9.88 8.07 3.01
C ASN A 753 8.39 7.75 2.83
N CYS A 754 8.01 6.76 2.02
CA CYS A 754 6.61 6.35 1.92
C CYS A 754 6.11 5.71 3.22
N GLU A 755 4.82 5.87 3.53
CA GLU A 755 4.28 5.49 4.86
C GLU A 755 3.44 4.21 4.89
N LYS A 756 2.81 3.83 3.77
CA LYS A 756 1.79 2.77 3.73
C LYS A 756 2.44 1.38 3.80
N SER A 757 1.75 0.39 4.37
CA SER A 757 2.26 -0.99 4.43
C SER A 757 2.41 -1.65 3.06
N ASN A 758 1.51 -1.32 2.12
CA ASN A 758 1.43 -1.90 0.78
C ASN A 758 1.08 -0.84 -0.29
N SER A 759 1.43 -1.09 -1.54
CA SER A 759 1.20 -0.21 -2.69
C SER A 759 1.00 -0.99 -4.00
N GLN A 760 0.14 -0.48 -4.88
CA GLN A 760 -0.15 -1.08 -6.21
C GLN A 760 1.09 -1.18 -7.13
N PHE A 761 2.22 -0.55 -6.81
CA PHE A 761 3.51 -0.80 -7.46
C PHE A 761 3.97 -2.27 -7.35
N ASN A 762 3.60 -3.00 -6.30
CA ASN A 762 3.85 -4.45 -6.22
C ASN A 762 2.89 -5.28 -7.10
N TYR A 763 1.87 -4.67 -7.71
CA TYR A 763 0.80 -5.34 -8.48
C TYR A 763 0.76 -4.86 -9.95
N GLY A 764 1.88 -4.26 -10.41
CA GLY A 764 2.13 -3.87 -11.79
C GLY A 764 1.75 -2.44 -12.18
N MET A 765 1.43 -1.58 -11.22
CA MET A 765 1.39 -0.13 -11.46
C MET A 765 2.79 0.40 -11.79
N GLN A 766 2.91 1.32 -12.73
CA GLN A 766 4.14 2.03 -13.07
C GLN A 766 4.01 3.54 -12.81
N PRO A 767 5.11 4.24 -12.44
CA PRO A 767 5.17 5.69 -12.46
C PRO A 767 4.98 6.22 -13.89
N LEU A 768 4.47 7.44 -14.02
CA LEU A 768 4.38 8.12 -15.30
C LEU A 768 5.63 8.97 -15.56
N MET A 769 6.04 9.05 -16.82
CA MET A 769 7.05 9.99 -17.31
C MET A 769 6.53 10.75 -18.53
N TYR A 770 6.81 12.05 -18.59
CA TYR A 770 6.61 12.90 -19.77
C TYR A 770 7.98 13.41 -20.22
N SER A 771 8.30 13.26 -21.51
CA SER A 771 9.56 13.76 -22.11
C SER A 771 9.25 15.00 -22.94
N VAL A 772 9.98 16.10 -22.69
CA VAL A 772 9.88 17.32 -23.49
C VAL A 772 10.36 17.06 -24.92
N GLN A 773 11.43 16.28 -25.10
CA GLN A 773 11.91 15.93 -26.44
C GLN A 773 10.91 15.04 -27.22
N GLU A 774 10.16 14.14 -26.57
CA GLU A 774 9.06 13.41 -27.22
C GLU A 774 7.87 14.34 -27.56
N ALA A 775 7.52 15.27 -26.67
CA ALA A 775 6.47 16.25 -26.90
C ALA A 775 6.76 17.18 -28.10
N LEU A 776 8.00 17.67 -28.20
CA LEU A 776 8.50 18.43 -29.35
C LEU A 776 8.48 17.60 -30.65
N ASN A 777 8.69 16.28 -30.55
CA ASN A 777 8.52 15.31 -31.64
C ASN A 777 7.04 14.89 -31.84
N ALA A 778 6.10 15.80 -31.60
CA ALA A 778 4.65 15.65 -31.75
C ALA A 778 4.01 14.49 -30.95
N ARG A 779 4.61 14.08 -29.83
CA ARG A 779 4.08 13.04 -28.94
C ARG A 779 3.91 13.55 -27.50
N PRO A 780 3.05 14.58 -27.26
CA PRO A 780 2.89 15.25 -25.97
C PRO A 780 1.97 14.46 -25.04
N TRP A 781 2.36 13.23 -24.70
CA TRP A 781 1.63 12.36 -23.78
C TRP A 781 2.54 11.81 -22.68
N TRP A 782 1.93 11.52 -21.55
CA TRP A 782 2.57 10.74 -20.49
C TRP A 782 2.63 9.26 -20.89
N MET A 783 3.70 8.57 -20.48
CA MET A 783 3.84 7.11 -20.64
C MET A 783 4.14 6.46 -19.30
N ARG A 784 3.66 5.23 -19.09
CA ARG A 784 4.04 4.38 -17.95
C ARG A 784 5.45 3.83 -18.16
N VAL A 785 6.34 4.03 -17.20
CA VAL A 785 7.76 3.66 -17.33
C VAL A 785 8.30 2.93 -16.11
N GLY A 786 9.53 2.41 -16.25
CA GLY A 786 10.30 1.82 -15.17
C GLY A 786 10.26 0.30 -15.16
N THR A 787 11.40 -0.29 -14.84
CA THR A 787 11.60 -1.72 -14.59
C THR A 787 12.09 -1.96 -13.16
N ASP A 788 12.21 -3.23 -12.77
CA ASP A 788 12.58 -3.68 -11.43
C ASP A 788 11.77 -3.03 -10.28
N ILE A 789 10.48 -2.78 -10.52
CA ILE A 789 9.63 -2.05 -9.59
C ILE A 789 9.28 -2.92 -8.39
N CYS A 790 9.50 -2.42 -7.17
CA CYS A 790 8.98 -3.02 -5.95
C CYS A 790 8.85 -2.01 -4.80
N TYR A 791 7.92 -2.31 -3.89
CA TYR A 791 7.63 -1.52 -2.69
C TYR A 791 7.88 -2.36 -1.42
N TYR A 792 8.67 -1.88 -0.47
CA TYR A 792 9.10 -2.67 0.72
C TYR A 792 9.45 -1.83 1.95
N LYS A 793 9.22 -2.38 3.16
CA LYS A 793 9.61 -1.76 4.45
C LYS A 793 11.14 -1.63 4.50
N ASN A 794 11.63 -0.41 4.70
CA ASN A 794 13.06 -0.08 4.69
C ASN A 794 13.63 0.05 6.13
N HIS A 795 14.81 0.65 6.27
CA HIS A 795 15.53 0.77 7.55
C HIS A 795 15.42 2.16 8.21
N PHE A 796 14.72 3.11 7.59
CA PHE A 796 14.46 4.42 8.16
C PHE A 796 13.31 4.32 9.16
N SER A 797 13.59 4.64 10.42
CA SER A 797 12.59 4.58 11.49
C SER A 797 11.75 5.86 11.52
N ARG A 798 10.51 5.73 11.99
CA ARG A 798 9.62 6.86 12.29
C ARG A 798 9.65 7.08 13.81
N SER A 799 9.85 8.31 14.28
CA SER A 799 9.51 8.61 15.69
C SER A 799 8.03 8.37 15.93
N SER A 800 7.65 8.19 17.20
CA SER A 800 6.24 8.11 17.59
C SER A 800 5.45 9.37 17.22
N ILE A 801 6.10 10.53 17.22
CA ILE A 801 5.54 11.80 16.73
C ILE A 801 5.24 11.73 15.22
N ALA A 802 6.14 11.14 14.42
CA ALA A 802 5.95 10.86 13.00
C ALA A 802 5.12 9.60 12.69
N ALA A 803 4.45 9.03 13.70
CA ALA A 803 3.63 7.81 13.59
C ALA A 803 2.33 7.88 14.41
N GLY A 804 1.78 9.09 14.61
CA GLY A 804 0.48 9.28 15.29
C GLY A 804 0.44 8.81 16.76
N GLY A 805 1.60 8.71 17.41
CA GLY A 805 1.77 8.16 18.76
C GLY A 805 2.13 6.67 18.80
N GLN A 806 2.06 5.95 17.68
CA GLN A 806 2.47 4.55 17.59
C GLN A 806 3.99 4.40 17.61
N LYS A 807 4.51 3.28 18.12
CA LYS A 807 5.95 2.97 18.14
C LYS A 807 6.34 1.91 17.10
N GLY A 808 7.62 1.61 16.94
CA GLY A 808 8.13 0.52 16.08
C GLY A 808 7.95 0.67 14.55
N LYS A 809 7.16 1.65 14.08
CA LYS A 809 6.91 1.87 12.65
C LYS A 809 8.17 2.35 11.92
N SER A 810 8.23 2.06 10.63
CA SER A 810 9.34 2.43 9.74
C SER A 810 8.77 2.96 8.42
N TYR A 811 9.59 3.65 7.64
CA TYR A 811 9.23 4.03 6.28
C TYR A 811 9.36 2.86 5.29
N TYR A 812 8.82 3.07 4.10
CA TYR A 812 8.82 2.14 2.98
C TYR A 812 9.50 2.81 1.79
N THR A 813 10.18 2.00 0.99
CA THR A 813 10.82 2.43 -0.25
C THR A 813 10.02 1.93 -1.44
N ILE A 814 9.60 2.83 -2.33
CA ILE A 814 9.34 2.49 -3.74
C ILE A 814 10.64 2.66 -4.52
N THR A 815 11.07 1.60 -5.20
CA THR A 815 12.20 1.68 -6.14
C THR A 815 11.73 1.36 -7.56
N PHE A 816 12.30 2.06 -8.54
CA PHE A 816 12.09 1.83 -9.96
C PHE A 816 13.34 2.22 -10.75
N THR A 817 13.57 1.55 -11.87
CA THR A 817 14.77 1.75 -12.71
C THR A 817 14.35 2.25 -14.09
N VAL A 818 14.88 3.38 -14.55
CA VAL A 818 14.50 4.02 -15.82
C VAL A 818 15.71 4.14 -16.72
N SER A 819 15.55 3.84 -18.01
CA SER A 819 16.53 4.19 -19.05
C SER A 819 15.94 5.26 -19.95
N PHE A 820 16.63 6.40 -20.09
CA PHE A 820 16.10 7.54 -20.84
C PHE A 820 16.32 7.36 -22.36
N PRO A 821 15.32 7.73 -23.19
CA PRO A 821 15.40 7.58 -24.66
C PRO A 821 16.32 8.64 -25.29
N HIS A 822 16.42 9.82 -24.68
CA HIS A 822 17.11 11.00 -25.19
C HIS A 822 18.24 11.44 -24.24
N LYS A 823 19.18 12.24 -24.76
CA LYS A 823 20.27 12.89 -24.00
C LYS A 823 19.86 14.34 -23.77
N ASP A 824 20.20 14.89 -22.60
CA ASP A 824 19.96 16.31 -22.27
C ASP A 824 18.48 16.75 -22.37
N ASP A 825 17.57 15.78 -22.22
CA ASP A 825 16.12 15.99 -22.20
C ASP A 825 15.67 16.61 -20.87
N VAL A 826 14.41 17.05 -20.83
CA VAL A 826 13.70 17.41 -19.60
C VAL A 826 12.57 16.42 -19.45
N CYS A 827 12.64 15.58 -18.42
CA CYS A 827 11.66 14.54 -18.14
C CYS A 827 10.94 14.81 -16.81
N TYR A 828 9.62 14.82 -16.82
CA TYR A 828 8.81 14.96 -15.61
C TYR A 828 8.31 13.59 -15.17
N PHE A 829 8.40 13.28 -13.88
CA PHE A 829 7.90 12.06 -13.25
C PHE A 829 6.72 12.37 -12.34
N ALA A 830 5.65 11.57 -12.42
CA ALA A 830 4.45 11.74 -11.60
C ALA A 830 3.90 10.41 -11.07
N TYR A 831 3.31 10.45 -9.87
CA TYR A 831 2.63 9.29 -9.26
C TYR A 831 1.41 8.84 -10.07
N HIS A 832 0.64 9.81 -10.58
CA HIS A 832 -0.45 9.60 -11.55
C HIS A 832 -0.69 10.90 -12.35
N TYR A 833 -1.47 10.84 -13.44
CA TYR A 833 -1.57 11.93 -14.44
C TYR A 833 -1.92 13.26 -13.77
N PRO A 834 -1.04 14.29 -13.78
CA PRO A 834 -1.31 15.55 -13.08
C PRO A 834 -2.57 16.24 -13.61
N TYR A 835 -3.35 16.83 -12.69
CA TYR A 835 -4.48 17.69 -13.03
C TYR A 835 -4.49 18.85 -12.02
N LYS A 836 -4.22 20.06 -12.53
CA LYS A 836 -3.95 21.28 -11.76
C LYS A 836 -5.22 22.05 -11.40
N TYR A 837 -5.12 22.94 -10.42
CA TYR A 837 -6.13 23.97 -10.20
C TYR A 837 -6.16 24.93 -11.40
N SER A 838 -4.98 25.36 -11.89
CA SER A 838 -4.92 26.24 -13.07
C SER A 838 -5.53 25.59 -14.32
N THR A 839 -5.29 24.28 -14.52
CA THR A 839 -5.92 23.50 -15.60
C THR A 839 -7.44 23.43 -15.43
N LEU A 840 -7.95 23.23 -14.20
CA LEU A 840 -9.39 23.24 -13.94
C LEU A 840 -10.02 24.59 -14.29
N ARG A 841 -9.43 25.70 -13.82
CA ARG A 841 -9.95 27.05 -14.06
C ARG A 841 -9.95 27.40 -15.55
N MET A 842 -8.88 27.04 -16.26
CA MET A 842 -8.73 27.22 -17.71
C MET A 842 -9.77 26.39 -18.47
N HIS A 843 -9.92 25.11 -18.12
CA HIS A 843 -10.91 24.21 -18.71
C HIS A 843 -12.35 24.72 -18.52
N LEU A 844 -12.72 25.17 -17.31
CA LEU A 844 -14.05 25.72 -17.07
C LEU A 844 -14.34 26.99 -17.88
N GLN A 845 -13.39 27.93 -17.97
CA GLN A 845 -13.52 29.10 -18.83
C GLN A 845 -13.61 28.72 -20.32
N LYS A 846 -12.91 27.66 -20.75
CA LYS A 846 -13.06 27.16 -22.12
C LYS A 846 -14.44 26.56 -22.38
N LEU A 847 -15.00 25.77 -21.46
CA LEU A 847 -16.39 25.28 -21.56
C LEU A 847 -17.39 26.45 -21.59
N GLU A 848 -17.19 27.48 -20.77
CA GLU A 848 -18.00 28.70 -20.77
C GLU A 848 -17.91 29.44 -22.12
N SER A 849 -16.72 29.56 -22.71
CA SER A 849 -16.51 30.25 -23.98
C SER A 849 -16.97 29.49 -25.23
N THR A 850 -17.21 28.17 -25.14
CA THR A 850 -17.45 27.29 -26.31
C THR A 850 -18.86 26.69 -26.38
N HIS A 851 -19.65 26.76 -25.29
CA HIS A 851 -21.02 26.25 -25.28
C HIS A 851 -22.00 27.08 -26.11
N ASN A 852 -23.16 26.49 -26.43
CA ASN A 852 -24.29 27.23 -27.00
C ASN A 852 -25.20 27.78 -25.88
N PRO A 853 -25.19 29.09 -25.59
CA PRO A 853 -25.99 29.68 -24.50
C PRO A 853 -27.50 29.69 -24.79
N GLN A 854 -27.92 29.36 -26.02
CA GLN A 854 -29.35 29.16 -26.34
C GLN A 854 -29.86 27.75 -25.95
N GLN A 855 -28.95 26.80 -25.67
CA GLN A 855 -29.29 25.40 -25.40
C GLN A 855 -28.84 24.95 -24.00
N ILE A 856 -27.73 25.46 -23.50
CA ILE A 856 -27.14 25.07 -22.21
C ILE A 856 -27.12 26.30 -21.30
N TYR A 857 -27.79 26.21 -20.15
CA TYR A 857 -27.59 27.13 -19.05
C TYR A 857 -26.31 26.68 -18.33
N PHE A 858 -25.22 27.39 -18.56
CA PHE A 858 -23.98 27.28 -17.81
C PHE A 858 -23.81 28.52 -16.93
N ARG A 859 -23.42 28.33 -15.67
CA ARG A 859 -23.11 29.44 -14.77
C ARG A 859 -21.99 29.03 -13.80
N GLN A 860 -20.90 29.80 -13.80
CA GLN A 860 -19.80 29.63 -12.85
C GLN A 860 -19.90 30.65 -11.70
N ASP A 861 -19.74 30.16 -10.48
CA ASP A 861 -19.73 30.89 -9.21
C ASP A 861 -18.39 30.66 -8.48
N VAL A 862 -18.09 31.54 -7.51
CA VAL A 862 -17.13 31.26 -6.45
C VAL A 862 -17.91 30.89 -5.19
N LEU A 863 -17.77 29.64 -4.73
CA LEU A 863 -18.41 29.15 -3.52
C LEU A 863 -17.93 29.93 -2.28
N CYS A 864 -16.61 30.03 -2.19
CA CYS A 864 -15.85 30.72 -1.16
C CYS A 864 -14.40 30.87 -1.62
N GLU A 865 -13.64 31.69 -0.91
CA GLU A 865 -12.18 31.64 -0.96
C GLU A 865 -11.66 30.50 -0.07
N THR A 866 -10.47 30.01 -0.38
CA THR A 866 -9.73 29.02 0.41
C THR A 866 -8.80 29.70 1.43
N LEU A 867 -8.05 28.92 2.22
CA LEU A 867 -7.11 29.44 3.22
C LEU A 867 -6.06 30.39 2.64
N SER A 868 -5.57 30.12 1.41
CA SER A 868 -4.64 31.01 0.69
C SER A 868 -5.32 31.94 -0.33
N GLY A 869 -6.64 32.11 -0.25
CA GLY A 869 -7.40 33.08 -1.07
C GLY A 869 -7.77 32.60 -2.48
N ASN A 870 -7.45 31.35 -2.86
CA ASN A 870 -7.87 30.81 -4.17
C ASN A 870 -9.39 30.61 -4.21
N SER A 871 -9.99 30.85 -5.38
CA SER A 871 -11.44 30.69 -5.56
C SER A 871 -11.85 29.21 -5.65
N CYS A 872 -12.67 28.72 -4.73
CA CYS A 872 -13.32 27.41 -4.86
C CYS A 872 -14.47 27.49 -5.90
N PRO A 873 -14.36 26.80 -7.06
CA PRO A 873 -15.35 26.94 -8.13
C PRO A 873 -16.64 26.15 -7.83
N LEU A 874 -17.77 26.79 -8.11
CA LEU A 874 -19.09 26.15 -8.13
C LEU A 874 -19.67 26.30 -9.54
N VAL A 875 -20.14 25.21 -10.13
CA VAL A 875 -20.65 25.20 -11.51
C VAL A 875 -22.10 24.73 -11.50
N ASN A 876 -22.96 25.43 -12.25
CA ASN A 876 -24.32 25.01 -12.54
C ASN A 876 -24.45 24.66 -14.04
N ILE A 877 -25.00 23.48 -14.35
CA ILE A 877 -25.26 23.04 -15.72
C ILE A 877 -26.69 22.46 -15.83
N THR A 878 -27.49 23.01 -16.74
CA THR A 878 -28.81 22.45 -17.12
C THR A 878 -29.17 22.88 -18.55
N ALA A 879 -30.29 22.43 -19.12
CA ALA A 879 -30.74 22.90 -20.43
C ALA A 879 -31.45 24.26 -20.30
N MET A 880 -31.37 25.13 -21.31
CA MET A 880 -32.22 26.34 -21.33
C MET A 880 -33.71 25.96 -21.33
N PRO A 881 -34.62 26.85 -20.87
CA PRO A 881 -36.06 26.65 -21.06
C PRO A 881 -36.42 26.75 -22.55
N ASN A 882 -37.31 25.88 -23.03
CA ASN A 882 -37.70 25.81 -24.45
C ASN A 882 -38.32 27.12 -25.00
N SER A 883 -38.86 27.95 -24.12
CA SER A 883 -39.22 29.35 -24.39
C SER A 883 -39.49 30.08 -23.07
N ASN A 884 -39.63 31.41 -23.12
CA ASN A 884 -40.03 32.23 -21.96
C ASN A 884 -41.53 32.07 -21.58
N TYR A 885 -42.22 31.03 -22.08
CA TYR A 885 -43.59 30.72 -21.66
C TYR A 885 -43.59 30.13 -20.25
N TYR A 886 -44.57 30.52 -19.43
CA TYR A 886 -44.65 30.19 -18.01
C TYR A 886 -44.48 28.69 -17.71
N GLU A 887 -45.08 27.82 -18.52
CA GLU A 887 -44.99 26.36 -18.33
C GLU A 887 -43.56 25.82 -18.52
N HIS A 888 -42.82 26.32 -19.51
CA HIS A 888 -41.43 25.93 -19.74
C HIS A 888 -40.48 26.48 -18.66
N ILE A 889 -40.73 27.69 -18.16
CA ILE A 889 -40.00 28.25 -17.02
C ILE A 889 -40.31 27.45 -15.73
N CYS A 890 -41.56 27.07 -15.50
CA CYS A 890 -41.94 26.19 -14.40
C CYS A 890 -41.29 24.80 -14.51
N GLN A 891 -41.24 24.21 -15.71
CA GLN A 891 -40.56 22.94 -15.96
C GLN A 891 -39.07 23.03 -15.66
N PHE A 892 -38.39 24.08 -16.16
CA PHE A 892 -36.99 24.38 -15.87
C PHE A 892 -36.74 24.48 -14.36
N ARG A 893 -37.48 25.35 -13.66
CA ARG A 893 -37.33 25.58 -12.22
C ARG A 893 -37.59 24.31 -11.41
N ASN A 894 -38.54 23.47 -11.81
CA ASN A 894 -38.94 22.26 -11.07
C ASN A 894 -38.09 21.01 -11.36
N ARG A 895 -37.03 21.10 -12.17
CA ARG A 895 -36.07 20.00 -12.34
C ARG A 895 -35.44 19.61 -10.98
N PRO A 896 -35.28 18.30 -10.69
CA PRO A 896 -34.52 17.83 -9.54
C PRO A 896 -33.02 18.13 -9.67
N TYR A 897 -32.35 18.32 -8.54
CA TYR A 897 -30.90 18.54 -8.49
C TYR A 897 -30.11 17.23 -8.52
N ILE A 898 -28.93 17.27 -9.12
CA ILE A 898 -27.83 16.32 -8.92
C ILE A 898 -26.67 17.12 -8.34
N PHE A 899 -26.13 16.71 -7.19
CA PHE A 899 -25.00 17.39 -6.56
C PHE A 899 -23.74 16.52 -6.69
N LEU A 900 -22.67 17.08 -7.25
CA LEU A 900 -21.41 16.37 -7.45
C LEU A 900 -20.26 17.17 -6.84
N SER A 901 -19.31 16.46 -6.24
CA SER A 901 -18.03 17.03 -5.85
C SER A 901 -16.88 16.11 -6.24
N ALA A 902 -15.66 16.63 -6.25
CA ALA A 902 -14.45 15.86 -6.51
C ALA A 902 -13.27 16.45 -5.76
N ARG A 903 -12.20 15.64 -5.63
CA ARG A 903 -10.85 16.10 -5.32
C ARG A 903 -10.78 16.91 -4.02
N VAL A 904 -11.34 16.34 -2.96
CA VAL A 904 -11.12 16.79 -1.58
C VAL A 904 -9.75 16.34 -1.05
N HIS A 905 -9.22 15.21 -1.55
CA HIS A 905 -7.86 14.73 -1.30
C HIS A 905 -6.92 15.12 -2.48
N PRO A 906 -5.88 15.95 -2.28
CA PRO A 906 -5.10 16.53 -3.37
C PRO A 906 -4.36 15.56 -4.31
N GLY A 907 -3.87 14.43 -3.82
CA GLY A 907 -3.08 13.47 -4.61
C GLY A 907 -3.90 12.55 -5.52
N GLU A 908 -5.23 12.56 -5.41
CA GLU A 908 -6.14 11.65 -6.12
C GLU A 908 -6.50 12.19 -7.52
N THR A 909 -5.50 12.33 -8.40
CA THR A 909 -5.66 13.05 -9.68
C THR A 909 -6.71 12.43 -10.61
N ASN A 910 -6.89 11.11 -10.53
CA ASN A 910 -7.90 10.36 -11.28
C ASN A 910 -9.32 10.89 -11.06
N SER A 911 -9.68 11.32 -9.86
CA SER A 911 -10.99 11.92 -9.57
C SER A 911 -11.30 13.17 -10.41
N SER A 912 -10.28 13.98 -10.75
CA SER A 912 -10.45 15.15 -11.63
C SER A 912 -10.56 14.78 -13.11
N TRP A 913 -9.96 13.67 -13.55
CA TRP A 913 -10.15 13.14 -14.90
C TRP A 913 -11.56 12.55 -15.09
N VAL A 914 -12.11 11.86 -14.08
CA VAL A 914 -13.52 11.47 -14.06
C VAL A 914 -14.43 12.71 -14.09
N MET A 915 -14.13 13.73 -13.28
CA MET A 915 -14.88 14.99 -13.27
C MET A 915 -14.78 15.75 -14.61
N LYS A 916 -13.63 15.75 -15.30
CA LYS A 916 -13.48 16.30 -16.65
C LYS A 916 -14.44 15.61 -17.63
N GLY A 917 -14.44 14.28 -17.70
CA GLY A 917 -15.35 13.53 -18.57
C GLY A 917 -16.83 13.74 -18.24
N THR A 918 -17.17 13.92 -16.95
CA THR A 918 -18.52 14.33 -16.52
C THR A 918 -18.88 15.74 -17.02
N LEU A 919 -18.00 16.72 -16.86
CA LEU A 919 -18.21 18.10 -17.34
C LEU A 919 -18.35 18.17 -18.87
N GLU A 920 -17.41 17.57 -19.61
CA GLU A 920 -17.41 17.58 -21.07
C GLU A 920 -18.63 16.84 -21.64
N TYR A 921 -19.04 15.71 -21.05
CA TYR A 921 -20.28 15.04 -21.43
C TYR A 921 -21.50 15.92 -21.15
N LEU A 922 -21.56 16.59 -19.98
CA LEU A 922 -22.64 17.51 -19.62
C LEU A 922 -22.67 18.78 -20.47
N MET A 923 -21.57 19.19 -21.09
CA MET A 923 -21.50 20.31 -22.04
C MET A 923 -21.66 19.88 -23.51
N GLY A 924 -21.55 18.59 -23.81
CA GLY A 924 -21.59 18.05 -25.16
C GLY A 924 -22.97 18.06 -25.83
N ASN A 925 -22.97 18.08 -27.17
CA ASN A 925 -24.17 18.08 -28.02
C ASN A 925 -24.77 16.67 -28.26
N ASN A 926 -24.41 15.67 -27.44
CA ASN A 926 -25.00 14.33 -27.52
C ASN A 926 -26.49 14.38 -27.12
N PRO A 927 -27.42 13.77 -27.87
CA PRO A 927 -28.85 13.77 -27.52
C PRO A 927 -29.14 13.24 -26.10
N THR A 928 -28.39 12.23 -25.64
CA THR A 928 -28.51 11.70 -24.28
C THR A 928 -28.04 12.70 -23.23
N ALA A 929 -27.01 13.51 -23.52
CA ALA A 929 -26.57 14.59 -22.65
C ALA A 929 -27.57 15.76 -22.64
N GLN A 930 -28.15 16.10 -23.80
CA GLN A 930 -29.23 17.09 -23.88
C GLN A 930 -30.43 16.66 -23.03
N SER A 931 -30.96 15.44 -23.23
CA SER A 931 -32.12 14.98 -22.44
C SER A 931 -31.79 14.75 -20.96
N LEU A 932 -30.52 14.54 -20.60
CA LEU A 932 -30.08 14.59 -19.20
C LEU A 932 -30.11 16.01 -18.64
N ARG A 933 -29.59 17.02 -19.37
CA ARG A 933 -29.69 18.45 -19.03
C ARG A 933 -31.15 18.96 -18.96
N GLU A 934 -32.04 18.44 -19.79
CA GLU A 934 -33.49 18.73 -19.76
C GLU A 934 -34.19 18.12 -18.53
N SER A 935 -33.56 17.14 -17.88
CA SER A 935 -34.13 16.37 -16.76
C SER A 935 -33.64 16.82 -15.39
N TYR A 936 -32.46 17.43 -15.30
CA TYR A 936 -31.76 17.71 -14.04
C TYR A 936 -31.07 19.08 -14.04
N ILE A 937 -30.85 19.61 -12.83
CA ILE A 937 -29.93 20.73 -12.59
C ILE A 937 -28.68 20.17 -11.91
N PHE A 938 -27.52 20.28 -12.56
CA PHE A 938 -26.26 19.77 -12.04
C PHE A 938 -25.53 20.84 -11.24
N LYS A 939 -25.36 20.62 -9.94
CA LYS A 939 -24.60 21.48 -9.02
C LYS A 939 -23.26 20.81 -8.72
N ILE A 940 -22.17 21.38 -9.23
CA ILE A 940 -20.87 20.70 -9.27
C ILE A 940 -19.81 21.55 -8.56
N ILE A 941 -19.06 20.95 -7.63
CA ILE A 941 -17.83 21.52 -7.07
C ILE A 941 -16.65 20.66 -7.57
N PRO A 942 -16.04 20.99 -8.72
CA PRO A 942 -15.11 20.08 -9.40
C PRO A 942 -13.73 19.94 -8.71
N MET A 943 -13.45 20.72 -7.66
CA MET A 943 -12.29 20.55 -6.78
C MET A 943 -12.57 21.17 -5.41
N LEU A 944 -12.72 20.34 -4.37
CA LEU A 944 -12.99 20.77 -2.99
C LEU A 944 -11.75 21.26 -2.23
N ASN A 945 -10.54 20.91 -2.69
CA ASN A 945 -9.27 21.30 -2.06
C ASN A 945 -8.27 21.92 -3.06
N PRO A 946 -8.54 23.14 -3.60
CA PRO A 946 -7.61 23.86 -4.48
C PRO A 946 -6.21 23.98 -3.90
N ASP A 947 -6.09 24.46 -2.67
CA ASP A 947 -4.80 24.81 -2.07
C ASP A 947 -3.88 23.60 -1.89
N GLY A 948 -4.42 22.46 -1.46
CA GLY A 948 -3.63 21.24 -1.38
C GLY A 948 -3.16 20.76 -2.77
N VAL A 949 -3.98 20.92 -3.82
CA VAL A 949 -3.59 20.58 -5.20
C VAL A 949 -2.52 21.54 -5.72
N ILE A 950 -2.63 22.83 -5.45
CA ILE A 950 -1.64 23.85 -5.84
C ILE A 950 -0.29 23.56 -5.19
N ASN A 951 -0.29 23.24 -3.89
CA ASN A 951 0.93 23.11 -3.08
C ASN A 951 1.58 21.70 -3.11
N GLY A 952 0.99 20.72 -3.79
CA GLY A 952 1.58 19.38 -3.94
C GLY A 952 1.37 18.45 -2.74
N ASN A 953 0.36 18.70 -1.92
CA ASN A 953 -0.09 17.78 -0.87
C ASN A 953 -0.59 16.44 -1.48
N HIS A 954 -0.70 15.41 -0.67
CA HIS A 954 -1.37 14.15 -0.98
C HIS A 954 -2.80 14.09 -0.42
N ARG A 955 -3.03 14.55 0.81
CA ARG A 955 -4.20 14.16 1.62
C ARG A 955 -4.96 15.34 2.24
N CYS A 956 -4.26 16.34 2.76
CA CYS A 956 -4.80 17.40 3.61
C CYS A 956 -4.96 18.75 2.88
N SER A 957 -5.69 19.68 3.50
CA SER A 957 -5.62 21.11 3.12
C SER A 957 -4.48 21.84 3.85
N LEU A 958 -4.35 23.15 3.66
CA LEU A 958 -3.42 23.97 4.46
C LEU A 958 -3.76 24.00 5.96
N SER A 959 -4.96 23.58 6.37
CA SER A 959 -5.29 23.32 7.78
C SER A 959 -4.49 22.17 8.40
N GLY A 960 -3.77 21.38 7.60
CA GLY A 960 -3.08 20.15 8.00
C GLY A 960 -4.01 18.98 8.34
N GLU A 961 -5.32 19.13 8.12
CA GLU A 961 -6.34 18.11 8.39
C GLU A 961 -6.95 17.55 7.09
N ASP A 962 -7.42 16.30 7.14
CA ASP A 962 -8.26 15.71 6.09
C ASP A 962 -9.63 16.40 6.07
N LEU A 963 -9.91 17.15 5.01
CA LEU A 963 -11.21 17.80 4.81
C LEU A 963 -12.38 16.80 4.73
N ASN A 964 -12.15 15.55 4.32
CA ASN A 964 -13.17 14.51 4.33
C ASN A 964 -13.42 13.90 5.73
N ARG A 965 -12.75 14.39 6.79
CA ARG A 965 -13.19 14.20 8.19
C ARG A 965 -13.90 15.40 8.80
N GLN A 966 -14.00 16.51 8.06
CA GLN A 966 -14.53 17.78 8.57
C GLN A 966 -16.00 18.00 8.26
N TRP A 967 -16.68 17.11 7.53
CA TRP A 967 -18.08 17.35 7.13
C TRP A 967 -19.07 17.36 8.30
N GLN A 968 -18.78 16.69 9.41
CA GLN A 968 -19.69 16.68 10.56
C GLN A 968 -19.78 18.08 11.20
N ASN A 969 -18.63 18.65 11.57
CA ASN A 969 -18.54 19.94 12.27
C ASN A 969 -17.49 20.87 11.60
N PRO A 970 -17.68 21.29 10.34
CA PRO A 970 -16.69 22.11 9.65
C PRO A 970 -16.58 23.48 10.31
N ASN A 971 -15.35 23.94 10.54
CA ASN A 971 -15.04 25.30 10.98
C ASN A 971 -15.00 26.23 9.75
N PRO A 972 -15.61 27.44 9.80
CA PRO A 972 -15.65 28.34 8.63
C PRO A 972 -14.27 28.91 8.26
N ASP A 973 -13.42 29.21 9.25
CA ASP A 973 -12.12 29.85 9.07
C ASP A 973 -11.03 28.87 8.63
N LEU A 974 -11.15 27.59 9.04
CA LEU A 974 -10.20 26.52 8.71
C LEU A 974 -10.65 25.63 7.54
N HIS A 975 -11.95 25.36 7.42
CA HIS A 975 -12.52 24.41 6.45
C HIS A 975 -13.59 25.08 5.54
N PRO A 976 -13.32 26.26 4.95
CA PRO A 976 -14.34 27.06 4.25
C PRO A 976 -15.04 26.32 3.12
N THR A 977 -14.30 25.54 2.31
CA THR A 977 -14.88 24.79 1.19
C THR A 977 -15.91 23.76 1.66
N ILE A 978 -15.64 23.07 2.76
CA ILE A 978 -16.56 22.09 3.37
C ILE A 978 -17.70 22.80 4.12
N TYR A 979 -17.41 23.89 4.83
CA TYR A 979 -18.40 24.70 5.54
C TYR A 979 -19.50 25.22 4.61
N HIS A 980 -19.10 25.72 3.43
CA HIS A 980 -19.99 26.27 2.42
C HIS A 980 -20.61 25.20 1.50
N ALA A 981 -19.91 24.10 1.18
CA ALA A 981 -20.50 22.97 0.46
C ALA A 981 -21.63 22.31 1.27
N LYS A 982 -21.42 22.07 2.58
CA LYS A 982 -22.49 21.65 3.50
C LYS A 982 -23.60 22.71 3.59
N GLY A 983 -23.26 23.99 3.53
CA GLY A 983 -24.22 25.11 3.51
C GLY A 983 -25.18 25.12 2.32
N LEU A 984 -24.67 24.90 1.09
CA LEU A 984 -25.50 24.72 -0.11
C LEU A 984 -26.51 23.58 0.06
N LEU A 985 -26.04 22.44 0.58
CA LEU A 985 -26.85 21.24 0.78
C LEU A 985 -27.90 21.42 1.89
N GLN A 986 -27.55 22.09 2.99
CA GLN A 986 -28.48 22.51 4.04
C GLN A 986 -29.54 23.48 3.49
N TYR A 987 -29.16 24.46 2.65
CA TYR A 987 -30.11 25.38 2.04
C TYR A 987 -31.09 24.65 1.11
N LEU A 988 -30.58 23.77 0.21
CA LEU A 988 -31.41 22.92 -0.65
C LEU A 988 -32.40 22.07 0.15
N ALA A 989 -31.98 21.50 1.29
CA ALA A 989 -32.87 20.76 2.18
C ALA A 989 -33.95 21.67 2.79
N ALA A 990 -33.58 22.86 3.28
CA ALA A 990 -34.51 23.80 3.90
C ALA A 990 -35.58 24.33 2.94
N ILE A 991 -35.23 24.58 1.66
CA ILE A 991 -36.18 24.94 0.60
C ILE A 991 -36.89 23.72 -0.03
N ARG A 992 -36.72 22.51 0.53
CA ARG A 992 -37.31 21.24 0.08
C ARG A 992 -36.95 20.85 -1.36
N ARG A 993 -35.71 21.15 -1.78
CA ARG A 993 -35.10 20.80 -3.08
C ARG A 993 -33.89 19.89 -2.93
N LEU A 994 -34.00 18.85 -2.09
CA LEU A 994 -32.96 17.84 -1.92
C LEU A 994 -32.47 17.28 -3.27
N PRO A 995 -31.14 17.12 -3.47
CA PRO A 995 -30.61 16.39 -4.61
C PRO A 995 -31.14 14.95 -4.69
N LEU A 996 -31.42 14.47 -5.91
CA LEU A 996 -31.77 13.07 -6.14
C LEU A 996 -30.57 12.15 -5.91
N VAL A 997 -29.36 12.65 -6.18
CA VAL A 997 -28.05 11.99 -5.98
C VAL A 997 -27.06 13.02 -5.44
N PHE A 998 -26.25 12.60 -4.47
CA PHE A 998 -24.98 13.22 -4.11
C PHE A 998 -23.85 12.23 -4.45
N CYS A 999 -22.76 12.69 -5.06
CA CYS A 999 -21.58 11.84 -5.30
C CYS A 999 -20.29 12.64 -5.19
N ASP A 1000 -19.36 12.18 -4.34
CA ASP A 1000 -18.02 12.75 -4.17
C ASP A 1000 -16.98 11.85 -4.86
N TYR A 1001 -16.15 12.38 -5.77
CA TYR A 1001 -15.20 11.59 -6.57
C TYR A 1001 -13.79 11.56 -5.93
N HIS A 1002 -13.24 10.35 -5.83
CA HIS A 1002 -12.02 9.98 -5.10
C HIS A 1002 -11.12 8.98 -5.87
N GLY A 1003 -9.93 8.73 -5.32
CA GLY A 1003 -8.89 7.86 -5.89
C GLY A 1003 -8.34 6.80 -4.93
N HIS A 1004 -8.68 5.52 -5.16
CA HIS A 1004 -8.28 4.42 -4.31
C HIS A 1004 -6.87 3.88 -4.63
N SER A 1005 -5.94 4.04 -3.68
CA SER A 1005 -4.52 3.68 -3.84
C SER A 1005 -4.19 2.18 -3.68
N ARG A 1006 -5.09 1.37 -3.11
CA ARG A 1006 -4.87 -0.07 -2.87
C ARG A 1006 -5.72 -1.03 -3.73
N LYS A 1007 -6.71 -0.55 -4.49
CA LYS A 1007 -7.66 -1.42 -5.25
C LYS A 1007 -7.69 -1.07 -6.74
N LYS A 1008 -8.15 -2.03 -7.53
CA LYS A 1008 -8.36 -1.95 -8.98
C LYS A 1008 -9.82 -1.60 -9.30
N ASN A 1009 -10.08 -1.25 -10.55
CA ASN A 1009 -11.41 -0.85 -11.06
C ASN A 1009 -11.94 0.47 -10.45
N VAL A 1010 -13.20 0.79 -10.73
CA VAL A 1010 -13.97 1.91 -10.15
C VAL A 1010 -15.19 1.35 -9.41
N PHE A 1011 -15.55 1.89 -8.25
CA PHE A 1011 -16.71 1.42 -7.46
C PHE A 1011 -17.39 2.56 -6.69
N LEU A 1012 -18.60 2.32 -6.18
CA LEU A 1012 -19.31 3.25 -5.30
C LEU A 1012 -19.37 2.71 -3.87
N TYR A 1013 -19.02 3.57 -2.92
CA TYR A 1013 -19.47 3.41 -1.54
C TYR A 1013 -20.75 4.22 -1.31
N GLY A 1014 -21.73 3.68 -0.59
CA GLY A 1014 -23.00 4.35 -0.25
C GLY A 1014 -23.40 4.14 1.21
N CYS A 1015 -24.67 4.28 1.58
CA CYS A 1015 -25.13 4.10 2.97
C CYS A 1015 -26.42 3.30 3.07
N SER A 1016 -26.46 2.33 4.00
CA SER A 1016 -27.64 1.58 4.42
C SER A 1016 -27.59 1.28 5.91
N ILE A 1017 -28.72 1.48 6.59
CA ILE A 1017 -28.93 1.05 7.98
C ILE A 1017 -28.93 -0.48 8.04
N LYS A 1018 -29.56 -1.15 7.07
CA LYS A 1018 -29.69 -2.61 7.03
C LYS A 1018 -28.36 -3.33 6.87
N GLU A 1019 -27.53 -2.91 5.91
CA GLU A 1019 -26.20 -3.53 5.73
C GLU A 1019 -25.32 -3.32 6.97
N THR A 1020 -25.35 -2.12 7.56
CA THR A 1020 -24.59 -1.81 8.78
C THR A 1020 -25.02 -2.66 9.96
N MET A 1021 -26.33 -2.78 10.23
CA MET A 1021 -26.86 -3.61 11.32
C MET A 1021 -26.64 -5.12 11.12
N TRP A 1022 -26.63 -5.61 9.87
CA TRP A 1022 -26.31 -7.01 9.57
C TRP A 1022 -24.86 -7.35 9.90
N HIS A 1023 -23.92 -6.41 9.68
CA HIS A 1023 -22.50 -6.64 9.91
C HIS A 1023 -22.15 -6.70 11.42
N THR A 1024 -22.80 -5.89 12.26
CA THR A 1024 -22.50 -5.80 13.70
C THR A 1024 -23.13 -6.91 14.57
N ASN A 1025 -23.73 -7.95 13.96
CA ASN A 1025 -24.41 -9.06 14.66
C ASN A 1025 -25.51 -8.63 15.65
N VAL A 1026 -26.02 -7.40 15.55
CA VAL A 1026 -27.20 -6.95 16.32
C VAL A 1026 -28.42 -7.70 15.80
N ASN A 1027 -29.19 -8.30 16.71
CA ASN A 1027 -30.28 -9.25 16.40
C ASN A 1027 -31.32 -8.66 15.42
N ALA A 1028 -31.18 -8.96 14.12
CA ALA A 1028 -32.01 -8.39 13.05
C ALA A 1028 -33.50 -8.78 13.13
N ALA A 1029 -33.85 -9.74 13.99
CA ALA A 1029 -35.21 -10.25 14.21
C ALA A 1029 -36.18 -9.26 14.90
N SER A 1030 -35.79 -8.01 15.15
CA SER A 1030 -36.59 -7.02 15.88
C SER A 1030 -36.81 -5.68 15.17
N CYS A 1031 -36.54 -5.57 13.86
CA CYS A 1031 -36.69 -4.31 13.12
C CYS A 1031 -37.48 -4.47 11.83
N GLU A 1032 -38.76 -4.06 11.87
CA GLU A 1032 -39.63 -3.79 10.71
C GLU A 1032 -39.19 -2.50 9.96
N LEU A 1033 -37.88 -2.31 9.76
CA LEU A 1033 -37.35 -1.15 9.06
C LEU A 1033 -37.63 -1.27 7.56
N ILE A 1034 -38.53 -0.43 7.06
CA ILE A 1034 -38.69 -0.19 5.63
C ILE A 1034 -37.60 0.83 5.23
N GLU A 1035 -36.71 0.44 4.34
CA GLU A 1035 -35.61 1.25 3.79
C GLU A 1035 -35.72 1.19 2.26
N ASP A 1036 -35.61 2.34 1.58
CA ASP A 1036 -35.59 2.39 0.10
C ASP A 1036 -34.32 1.71 -0.42
N ILE A 1037 -34.46 0.66 -1.22
CA ILE A 1037 -33.35 -0.09 -1.84
C ILE A 1037 -32.72 0.71 -3.00
N GLY A 1038 -33.32 1.85 -3.36
CA GLY A 1038 -32.89 2.75 -4.42
C GLY A 1038 -31.45 3.29 -4.32
N TYR A 1039 -30.77 3.14 -3.18
CA TYR A 1039 -29.32 3.37 -3.07
C TYR A 1039 -28.47 2.38 -3.91
N ARG A 1040 -28.96 1.16 -4.20
CA ARG A 1040 -28.26 0.21 -5.08
C ARG A 1040 -28.53 0.41 -6.57
N ALA A 1041 -29.51 1.24 -6.94
CA ALA A 1041 -29.95 1.39 -8.33
C ALA A 1041 -28.85 1.94 -9.25
N LEU A 1042 -28.21 3.05 -8.88
CA LEU A 1042 -27.12 3.63 -9.68
C LEU A 1042 -25.89 2.70 -9.78
N PRO A 1043 -25.35 2.12 -8.68
CA PRO A 1043 -24.31 1.08 -8.76
C PRO A 1043 -24.64 -0.07 -9.73
N LYS A 1044 -25.86 -0.65 -9.65
CA LYS A 1044 -26.29 -1.73 -10.56
C LYS A 1044 -26.32 -1.26 -12.02
N ILE A 1045 -26.89 -0.08 -12.30
CA ILE A 1045 -26.88 0.51 -13.65
C ILE A 1045 -25.45 0.66 -14.18
N LEU A 1046 -24.52 1.19 -13.37
CA LEU A 1046 -23.12 1.38 -13.76
C LEU A 1046 -22.45 0.05 -14.10
N SER A 1047 -22.68 -1.01 -13.32
CA SER A 1047 -22.11 -2.33 -13.59
C SER A 1047 -22.52 -2.96 -14.94
N HIS A 1048 -23.60 -2.48 -15.56
CA HIS A 1048 -24.03 -2.91 -16.90
C HIS A 1048 -23.58 -1.98 -18.05
N ILE A 1049 -23.04 -0.78 -17.78
CA ILE A 1049 -22.73 0.22 -18.83
C ILE A 1049 -21.32 0.82 -18.77
N ALA A 1050 -20.65 0.75 -17.62
CA ALA A 1050 -19.38 1.40 -17.34
C ALA A 1050 -18.28 0.32 -17.24
N PRO A 1051 -17.45 0.11 -18.28
CA PRO A 1051 -16.61 -1.09 -18.35
C PRO A 1051 -15.43 -1.15 -17.37
N ALA A 1052 -15.14 -0.05 -16.68
CA ALA A 1052 -14.19 0.02 -15.57
C ALA A 1052 -14.86 -0.18 -14.19
N PHE A 1053 -16.19 -0.31 -14.13
CA PHE A 1053 -16.94 -0.35 -12.87
C PHE A 1053 -17.01 -1.76 -12.27
N CYS A 1054 -17.00 -1.86 -10.94
CA CYS A 1054 -17.04 -3.11 -10.19
C CYS A 1054 -18.13 -3.10 -9.12
N MET A 1055 -19.15 -3.95 -9.29
CA MET A 1055 -20.26 -4.07 -8.33
C MET A 1055 -19.85 -4.81 -7.06
N SER A 1056 -18.98 -5.81 -7.13
CA SER A 1056 -18.51 -6.59 -5.96
C SER A 1056 -17.58 -5.79 -5.04
N SER A 1057 -16.91 -4.74 -5.56
CA SER A 1057 -16.12 -3.82 -4.74
C SER A 1057 -16.95 -2.69 -4.10
N CYS A 1058 -18.24 -2.57 -4.41
CA CYS A 1058 -19.14 -1.60 -3.78
C CYS A 1058 -19.50 -2.02 -2.34
N SER A 1059 -19.74 -1.05 -1.45
CA SER A 1059 -20.14 -1.28 -0.06
C SER A 1059 -21.08 -0.17 0.43
N PHE A 1060 -22.12 -0.51 1.18
CA PHE A 1060 -23.06 0.46 1.76
C PHE A 1060 -23.01 0.49 3.30
N LEU A 1061 -21.95 -0.09 3.88
CA LEU A 1061 -21.61 -0.03 5.29
C LEU A 1061 -21.25 1.41 5.74
N VAL A 1062 -21.71 1.76 6.93
CA VAL A 1062 -21.37 3.01 7.64
C VAL A 1062 -20.47 2.68 8.84
N GLU A 1063 -19.16 2.60 8.60
CA GLU A 1063 -18.14 2.44 9.63
C GLU A 1063 -17.99 3.71 10.50
N LYS A 1064 -17.62 3.55 11.77
CA LYS A 1064 -17.31 4.65 12.71
C LYS A 1064 -16.20 5.57 12.19
N SER A 1065 -15.15 5.00 11.59
CA SER A 1065 -14.01 5.75 11.01
C SER A 1065 -14.40 6.65 9.82
N LYS A 1066 -15.62 6.49 9.31
CA LYS A 1066 -16.18 7.21 8.16
C LYS A 1066 -17.38 8.10 8.54
N GLU A 1067 -17.77 8.19 9.82
CA GLU A 1067 -18.97 8.92 10.26
C GLU A 1067 -18.99 10.40 9.79
N SER A 1068 -17.83 11.05 9.79
CA SER A 1068 -17.67 12.46 9.44
C SER A 1068 -17.31 12.72 7.96
N THR A 1069 -17.46 11.71 7.09
CA THR A 1069 -17.25 11.83 5.63
C THR A 1069 -18.43 12.46 4.90
N ALA A 1070 -18.14 13.04 3.73
CA ALA A 1070 -19.13 13.68 2.85
C ALA A 1070 -20.37 12.79 2.63
N ARG A 1071 -20.14 11.57 2.17
CA ARG A 1071 -21.15 10.52 1.93
C ARG A 1071 -22.09 10.33 3.13
N VAL A 1072 -21.53 10.09 4.31
CA VAL A 1072 -22.30 9.74 5.52
C VAL A 1072 -23.05 10.96 6.09
N VAL A 1073 -22.42 12.14 6.09
CA VAL A 1073 -23.04 13.38 6.55
C VAL A 1073 -24.17 13.82 5.63
N VAL A 1074 -23.98 13.77 4.31
CA VAL A 1074 -25.00 14.18 3.33
C VAL A 1074 -26.17 13.18 3.28
N TRP A 1075 -25.92 11.89 3.56
CA TRP A 1075 -26.97 10.92 3.80
C TRP A 1075 -27.75 11.17 5.10
N ARG A 1076 -27.05 11.29 6.24
CA ARG A 1076 -27.67 11.31 7.59
C ARG A 1076 -28.20 12.67 8.03
N GLU A 1077 -27.53 13.76 7.70
CA GLU A 1077 -27.84 15.11 8.23
C GLU A 1077 -28.56 15.99 7.20
N ILE A 1078 -28.42 15.68 5.91
CA ILE A 1078 -29.15 16.36 4.82
C ILE A 1078 -30.30 15.49 4.29
N GLY A 1079 -30.23 14.17 4.42
CA GLY A 1079 -31.30 13.24 4.01
C GLY A 1079 -31.24 12.77 2.55
N VAL A 1080 -30.10 12.93 1.86
CA VAL A 1080 -29.93 12.47 0.48
C VAL A 1080 -29.74 10.95 0.46
N GLN A 1081 -30.78 10.20 0.09
CA GLN A 1081 -30.78 8.73 0.08
C GLN A 1081 -29.67 8.13 -0.80
N ARG A 1082 -29.45 8.70 -1.99
CA ARG A 1082 -28.43 8.26 -2.97
C ARG A 1082 -27.17 9.11 -2.80
N SER A 1083 -26.59 9.05 -1.61
CA SER A 1083 -25.32 9.69 -1.28
C SER A 1083 -24.18 8.69 -1.45
N TYR A 1084 -23.17 9.05 -2.24
CA TYR A 1084 -22.08 8.15 -2.59
C TYR A 1084 -20.69 8.80 -2.49
N THR A 1085 -19.70 7.94 -2.33
CA THR A 1085 -18.29 8.21 -2.68
C THR A 1085 -17.97 7.34 -3.90
N MET A 1086 -17.42 7.91 -4.98
CA MET A 1086 -16.89 7.14 -6.10
C MET A 1086 -15.39 6.97 -5.94
N GLU A 1087 -14.97 5.72 -5.77
CA GLU A 1087 -13.56 5.34 -5.68
C GLU A 1087 -13.07 4.91 -7.06
N SER A 1088 -12.04 5.58 -7.59
CA SER A 1088 -11.40 5.22 -8.87
C SER A 1088 -9.97 4.72 -8.64
N THR A 1089 -9.56 3.64 -9.32
CA THR A 1089 -8.18 3.13 -9.20
C THR A 1089 -7.13 4.10 -9.74
N LEU A 1090 -5.93 4.08 -9.15
CA LEU A 1090 -4.71 4.73 -9.69
C LEU A 1090 -3.88 3.77 -10.57
N CYS A 1091 -4.18 2.47 -10.51
CA CYS A 1091 -3.44 1.37 -11.13
C CYS A 1091 -4.07 0.95 -12.46
N GLY A 1092 -5.21 0.27 -12.43
CA GLY A 1092 -5.79 -0.44 -13.58
C GLY A 1092 -6.96 -1.33 -13.21
N CYS A 1093 -7.49 -2.07 -14.19
CA CYS A 1093 -8.63 -2.97 -13.99
C CYS A 1093 -8.20 -4.45 -14.02
N ASP A 1094 -8.93 -5.30 -13.29
CA ASP A 1094 -8.78 -6.77 -13.30
C ASP A 1094 -10.01 -7.48 -13.88
N GLN A 1095 -11.05 -6.73 -14.26
CA GLN A 1095 -12.24 -7.21 -14.94
C GLN A 1095 -12.69 -6.28 -16.09
N GLY A 1096 -13.74 -6.68 -16.81
CA GLY A 1096 -14.30 -5.90 -17.92
C GLY A 1096 -13.36 -5.77 -19.13
N LYS A 1097 -13.66 -4.82 -20.04
CA LYS A 1097 -12.88 -4.58 -21.27
C LYS A 1097 -11.47 -3.98 -21.01
N TYR A 1098 -11.16 -3.69 -19.75
CA TYR A 1098 -9.90 -3.09 -19.30
C TYR A 1098 -9.07 -4.04 -18.41
N LYS A 1099 -9.48 -5.31 -18.26
CA LYS A 1099 -8.73 -6.33 -17.51
C LYS A 1099 -7.27 -6.42 -17.97
N GLY A 1100 -6.34 -6.28 -17.03
CA GLY A 1100 -4.91 -6.38 -17.28
C GLY A 1100 -4.26 -5.12 -17.87
N LEU A 1101 -5.01 -4.02 -18.00
CA LEU A 1101 -4.51 -2.73 -18.50
C LEU A 1101 -4.38 -1.71 -17.37
N GLN A 1102 -3.36 -0.86 -17.46
CA GLN A 1102 -3.23 0.29 -16.59
C GLN A 1102 -4.26 1.36 -16.96
N ILE A 1103 -4.76 2.07 -15.96
CA ILE A 1103 -5.77 3.12 -16.17
C ILE A 1103 -5.12 4.35 -16.81
N GLY A 1104 -5.73 4.86 -17.88
CA GLY A 1104 -5.38 6.09 -18.57
C GLY A 1104 -6.41 7.21 -18.32
N THR A 1105 -6.10 8.42 -18.77
CA THR A 1105 -7.02 9.57 -18.67
C THR A 1105 -8.30 9.36 -19.47
N ARG A 1106 -8.21 8.73 -20.65
CA ARG A 1106 -9.36 8.40 -21.51
C ARG A 1106 -10.36 7.46 -20.83
N GLU A 1107 -9.88 6.48 -20.08
CA GLU A 1107 -10.71 5.52 -19.34
C GLU A 1107 -11.44 6.18 -18.16
N LEU A 1108 -10.77 7.13 -17.49
CA LEU A 1108 -11.35 7.93 -16.41
C LEU A 1108 -12.40 8.91 -16.96
N GLU A 1109 -12.12 9.56 -18.09
CA GLU A 1109 -13.10 10.42 -18.78
C GLU A 1109 -14.31 9.63 -19.30
N GLU A 1110 -14.10 8.41 -19.85
CA GLU A 1110 -15.21 7.50 -20.17
C GLU A 1110 -16.05 7.23 -18.92
N MET A 1111 -15.43 6.93 -17.77
CA MET A 1111 -16.16 6.67 -16.53
C MET A 1111 -17.06 7.86 -16.12
N GLY A 1112 -16.58 9.10 -16.27
CA GLY A 1112 -17.37 10.31 -16.03
C GLY A 1112 -18.58 10.44 -16.95
N ALA A 1113 -18.41 10.16 -18.25
CA ALA A 1113 -19.50 10.14 -19.23
C ALA A 1113 -20.49 8.98 -19.01
N LYS A 1114 -20.01 7.80 -18.59
CA LYS A 1114 -20.85 6.66 -18.22
C LYS A 1114 -21.63 6.92 -16.93
N PHE A 1115 -21.09 7.69 -15.99
CA PHE A 1115 -21.83 8.12 -14.80
C PHE A 1115 -23.05 8.98 -15.17
N CYS A 1116 -22.86 9.98 -16.04
CA CYS A 1116 -23.96 10.76 -16.61
C CYS A 1116 -24.99 9.89 -17.37
N THR A 1117 -24.52 8.91 -18.15
CA THR A 1117 -25.38 7.93 -18.82
C THR A 1117 -26.17 7.07 -17.82
N GLY A 1118 -25.57 6.75 -16.67
CA GLY A 1118 -26.21 6.03 -15.57
C GLY A 1118 -27.33 6.82 -14.92
N LEU A 1119 -27.13 8.13 -14.70
CA LEU A 1119 -28.17 9.04 -14.21
C LEU A 1119 -29.34 9.16 -15.19
N PHE A 1120 -29.08 9.18 -16.51
CA PHE A 1120 -30.14 9.18 -17.52
C PHE A 1120 -31.00 7.91 -17.45
N ARG A 1121 -30.38 6.73 -17.26
CA ARG A 1121 -31.11 5.47 -17.05
C ARG A 1121 -31.85 5.44 -15.72
N LEU A 1122 -31.28 6.00 -14.65
CA LEU A 1122 -31.92 6.09 -13.33
C LEU A 1122 -33.25 6.84 -13.42
N LYS A 1123 -33.30 7.97 -14.16
CA LYS A 1123 -34.53 8.74 -14.38
C LYS A 1123 -35.71 7.86 -14.78
N ARG A 1124 -35.51 6.99 -15.80
CA ARG A 1124 -36.57 6.15 -16.39
C ARG A 1124 -37.15 5.18 -15.37
N LEU A 1125 -36.29 4.53 -14.59
CA LEU A 1125 -36.70 3.61 -13.51
C LEU A 1125 -37.42 4.33 -12.34
N THR A 1126 -37.22 5.64 -12.18
CA THR A 1126 -37.87 6.46 -11.14
C THR A 1126 -39.09 7.25 -11.63
N SER A 1127 -39.51 7.10 -12.89
CA SER A 1127 -40.61 7.87 -13.48
C SER A 1127 -41.97 7.20 -13.27
N PRO A 1128 -42.93 7.80 -12.53
CA PRO A 1128 -44.24 7.18 -12.28
C PRO A 1128 -45.13 6.96 -13.52
N LEU A 1129 -44.72 7.48 -14.69
CA LEU A 1129 -45.50 7.47 -15.94
C LEU A 1129 -45.00 6.46 -16.98
N GLU A 1130 -43.83 5.82 -16.79
CA GLU A 1130 -43.27 4.82 -17.71
C GLU A 1130 -43.61 3.35 -17.35
N TYR A 1131 -44.57 3.11 -16.44
CA TYR A 1131 -44.98 1.77 -15.95
C TYR A 1131 -45.64 0.84 -17.00
N ASN A 1132 -45.68 1.23 -18.28
CA ASN A 1132 -46.32 0.49 -19.38
C ASN A 1132 -45.29 0.07 -20.46
N LEU A 1133 -44.26 -0.68 -20.06
CA LEU A 1133 -43.32 -1.35 -20.96
C LEU A 1133 -43.26 -2.87 -20.68
N THR A 1134 -42.66 -3.62 -21.61
CA THR A 1134 -42.96 -5.04 -21.85
C THR A 1134 -42.57 -6.00 -20.71
N PRO A 1135 -43.27 -7.16 -20.57
CA PRO A 1135 -43.06 -8.11 -19.46
C PRO A 1135 -41.63 -8.64 -19.28
N SER A 1136 -40.79 -8.64 -20.32
CA SER A 1136 -39.39 -9.09 -20.26
C SER A 1136 -38.47 -8.22 -19.40
N LEU A 1137 -38.97 -7.14 -18.78
CA LEU A 1137 -38.26 -6.38 -17.75
C LEU A 1137 -38.71 -6.73 -16.32
N LEU A 1138 -39.83 -7.45 -16.12
CA LEU A 1138 -40.29 -7.90 -14.81
C LEU A 1138 -39.49 -9.11 -14.30
N ASP A 1139 -38.89 -9.90 -15.19
CA ASP A 1139 -37.94 -10.95 -14.81
C ASP A 1139 -36.73 -10.36 -14.07
N ILE A 1140 -36.34 -9.13 -14.39
CA ILE A 1140 -35.28 -8.41 -13.66
C ILE A 1140 -35.70 -8.15 -12.21
N GLU A 1141 -36.96 -7.78 -11.91
CA GLU A 1141 -37.40 -7.61 -10.51
C GLU A 1141 -37.38 -8.92 -9.71
N ASN A 1142 -37.54 -10.08 -10.35
CA ASN A 1142 -37.42 -11.38 -9.68
C ASN A 1142 -35.95 -11.81 -9.50
N GLU A 1143 -35.10 -11.69 -10.53
CA GLU A 1143 -33.65 -11.93 -10.39
C GLU A 1143 -32.97 -10.95 -9.41
N LEU A 1144 -33.49 -9.72 -9.28
CA LEU A 1144 -33.06 -8.73 -8.29
C LEU A 1144 -33.32 -9.16 -6.83
N ILE A 1145 -34.14 -10.19 -6.60
CA ILE A 1145 -34.51 -10.72 -5.27
C ILE A 1145 -33.85 -12.09 -5.02
N GLU A 1146 -33.82 -13.00 -6.00
CA GLU A 1146 -33.27 -14.35 -5.81
C GLU A 1146 -31.73 -14.44 -5.90
N SER A 1147 -31.06 -13.39 -6.40
CA SER A 1147 -29.59 -13.28 -6.40
C SER A 1147 -29.03 -13.06 -4.99
N SER A 1148 -29.10 -14.12 -4.17
CA SER A 1148 -28.50 -14.24 -2.84
C SER A 1148 -26.98 -14.08 -2.90
N CYS A 1149 -26.55 -12.82 -2.88
CA CYS A 1149 -25.15 -12.43 -2.86
C CYS A 1149 -24.48 -13.09 -1.67
N LYS A 1150 -23.51 -13.97 -1.92
CA LYS A 1150 -22.54 -14.36 -0.91
C LYS A 1150 -21.74 -13.12 -0.56
N VAL A 1151 -22.14 -12.43 0.51
CA VAL A 1151 -21.39 -11.31 1.08
C VAL A 1151 -20.12 -11.89 1.69
N THR A 1152 -19.07 -11.97 0.90
CA THR A 1152 -17.70 -12.04 1.41
C THR A 1152 -17.40 -10.72 2.12
N SER A 1153 -16.88 -10.80 3.35
CA SER A 1153 -16.74 -9.64 4.25
C SER A 1153 -15.81 -8.57 3.67
N PRO A 1154 -16.25 -7.30 3.57
CA PRO A 1154 -15.37 -6.18 3.26
C PRO A 1154 -14.85 -5.48 4.53
N THR A 1155 -13.72 -4.77 4.39
CA THR A 1155 -13.15 -3.75 5.33
C THR A 1155 -12.58 -4.21 6.68
N THR A 1156 -12.23 -5.48 6.88
CA THR A 1156 -11.26 -5.85 7.96
C THR A 1156 -10.57 -7.21 7.77
N TYR A 1157 -11.22 -8.17 7.09
CA TYR A 1157 -10.62 -9.45 6.74
C TYR A 1157 -11.16 -9.94 5.40
N ILE A 1158 -10.36 -9.76 4.34
CA ILE A 1158 -10.18 -10.59 3.13
C ILE A 1158 -9.30 -9.77 2.17
N LEU A 1159 -7.99 -10.06 2.18
CA LEU A 1159 -7.05 -9.70 1.10
C LEU A 1159 -6.69 -10.95 0.27
N ASP A 1160 -6.69 -12.14 0.89
CA ASP A 1160 -6.22 -13.42 0.32
C ASP A 1160 -7.00 -13.97 -0.89
N GLU A 1161 -8.21 -13.46 -1.18
CA GLU A 1161 -9.09 -13.99 -2.25
C GLU A 1161 -9.10 -13.11 -3.52
N ASP A 1162 -9.02 -11.77 -3.38
CA ASP A 1162 -8.96 -10.83 -4.51
C ASP A 1162 -7.52 -10.57 -4.99
N GLU A 1163 -6.50 -10.82 -4.17
CA GLU A 1163 -5.10 -10.69 -4.59
C GLU A 1163 -4.64 -11.87 -5.45
N PRO A 1164 -4.13 -11.65 -6.68
CA PRO A 1164 -3.64 -12.73 -7.51
C PRO A 1164 -2.40 -13.35 -6.87
N ARG A 1165 -2.46 -14.64 -6.53
CA ARG A 1165 -1.37 -15.39 -5.90
C ARG A 1165 -0.12 -15.42 -6.79
N PHE A 1166 0.78 -14.46 -6.56
CA PHE A 1166 2.08 -14.41 -7.20
C PHE A 1166 2.96 -15.60 -6.79
N LEU A 1167 3.97 -15.90 -7.62
CA LEU A 1167 4.98 -16.94 -7.33
C LEU A 1167 5.92 -16.59 -6.17
N GLU A 1168 5.79 -15.38 -5.61
CA GLU A 1168 6.57 -14.85 -4.49
C GLU A 1168 5.65 -13.96 -3.65
N GLU A 1169 5.38 -14.38 -2.40
CA GLU A 1169 4.69 -13.53 -1.42
C GLU A 1169 5.47 -12.23 -1.21
N VAL A 1170 4.76 -11.11 -1.09
CA VAL A 1170 5.39 -9.79 -0.91
C VAL A 1170 5.85 -9.65 0.53
N ASP A 1171 7.15 -9.44 0.74
CA ASP A 1171 7.72 -9.29 2.09
C ASP A 1171 7.42 -7.88 2.66
N TYR A 1172 6.25 -7.74 3.31
CA TYR A 1172 5.83 -6.51 3.97
C TYR A 1172 6.56 -6.23 5.28
N SER A 1173 7.10 -7.24 5.96
CA SER A 1173 7.59 -7.13 7.34
C SER A 1173 9.00 -7.66 7.54
N ALA A 1174 9.90 -6.75 7.91
CA ALA A 1174 11.26 -7.08 8.37
C ALA A 1174 11.31 -7.97 9.63
N GLU A 1175 10.16 -8.25 10.27
CA GLU A 1175 10.10 -9.03 11.50
C GLU A 1175 9.15 -10.24 11.45
N SER A 1176 8.39 -10.43 10.35
CA SER A 1176 7.42 -11.50 10.07
C SER A 1176 7.46 -12.67 11.07
N ASN A 1177 6.43 -12.69 11.92
CA ASN A 1177 6.13 -13.71 12.92
C ASN A 1177 4.90 -14.56 12.53
N ASP A 1178 4.46 -14.45 11.28
CA ASP A 1178 3.30 -15.15 10.72
C ASP A 1178 3.44 -16.65 10.93
N GLU A 1179 2.57 -17.25 11.76
CA GLU A 1179 2.66 -18.66 12.16
C GLU A 1179 2.18 -19.62 11.05
N GLN A 1180 2.81 -19.56 9.86
CA GLN A 1180 2.81 -20.67 8.90
C GLN A 1180 3.71 -21.84 9.36
N ASP A 1181 3.63 -22.22 10.64
CA ASP A 1181 4.27 -23.42 11.21
C ASP A 1181 3.27 -24.62 11.20
N ILE A 1182 2.47 -24.68 10.12
CA ILE A 1182 1.68 -25.86 9.72
C ILE A 1182 2.24 -26.38 8.38
N GLU A 1183 3.53 -26.76 8.36
CA GLU A 1183 4.08 -27.57 7.27
C GLU A 1183 3.21 -28.83 7.09
N LEU A 1184 2.66 -29.03 5.89
CA LEU A 1184 1.79 -30.16 5.52
C LEU A 1184 2.56 -31.49 5.56
N ALA A 1185 2.61 -32.09 6.74
CA ALA A 1185 3.18 -33.41 6.97
C ALA A 1185 2.25 -34.56 6.53
N ASP A 1186 1.90 -34.61 5.24
CA ASP A 1186 1.34 -35.77 4.52
C ASP A 1186 1.48 -35.56 3.00
N ASN A 1187 2.47 -36.18 2.35
CA ASN A 1187 2.46 -36.72 0.97
C ASN A 1187 3.86 -37.06 0.43
N SER A 1188 4.30 -38.31 0.55
CA SER A 1188 5.32 -38.89 -0.35
C SER A 1188 5.32 -40.43 -0.30
N GLY A 1189 4.52 -41.06 -1.18
CA GLY A 1189 4.49 -42.51 -1.38
C GLY A 1189 3.67 -43.28 -0.35
N ASP A 1190 2.51 -43.80 -0.77
CA ASP A 1190 2.41 -45.22 -1.14
C ASP A 1190 1.23 -45.41 -2.09
N TYR A 1191 1.47 -46.10 -3.20
CA TYR A 1191 0.46 -46.57 -4.14
C TYR A 1191 0.30 -48.07 -3.89
N ASP A 1192 -0.87 -48.54 -3.45
CA ASP A 1192 -1.21 -49.95 -3.59
C ASP A 1192 -2.72 -50.20 -3.66
N THR A 1193 -3.09 -51.35 -4.25
CA THR A 1193 -4.44 -51.56 -4.83
C THR A 1193 -5.39 -52.42 -3.98
N CYS A 1194 -6.66 -52.02 -3.92
CA CYS A 1194 -7.83 -52.91 -3.83
C CYS A 1194 -9.07 -52.09 -4.27
N ALA A 1195 -9.63 -52.29 -5.47
CA ALA A 1195 -10.54 -53.38 -5.84
C ALA A 1195 -11.93 -53.26 -5.20
N GLN A 1196 -12.92 -52.90 -6.02
CA GLN A 1196 -14.31 -53.32 -5.84
C GLN A 1196 -14.90 -53.65 -7.22
N GLU A 1197 -15.84 -54.59 -7.26
CA GLU A 1197 -16.31 -55.28 -8.45
C GLU A 1197 -17.43 -54.52 -9.18
N ASP A 1198 -17.40 -54.54 -10.50
CA ASP A 1198 -18.54 -54.90 -11.35
C ASP A 1198 -17.99 -55.32 -12.73
N GLY A 1199 -18.69 -56.20 -13.47
CA GLY A 1199 -18.09 -56.93 -14.59
C GLY A 1199 -18.96 -57.15 -15.82
N LEU A 1200 -18.30 -57.69 -16.86
CA LEU A 1200 -18.82 -58.04 -18.20
C LEU A 1200 -19.08 -56.79 -19.11
N SER A 1201 -18.77 -56.79 -20.42
CA SER A 1201 -18.30 -57.88 -21.31
C SER A 1201 -17.42 -57.40 -22.49
N ASP A 1202 -16.46 -58.24 -22.88
CA ASP A 1202 -15.96 -58.55 -24.24
C ASP A 1202 -15.23 -57.52 -25.16
N SER A 1203 -14.38 -58.12 -26.01
CA SER A 1203 -13.79 -57.63 -27.29
C SER A 1203 -12.54 -56.71 -27.31
N GLU A 1204 -11.38 -57.34 -27.03
CA GLU A 1204 -10.25 -57.55 -27.97
C GLU A 1204 -9.40 -56.42 -28.64
N ILE A 1205 -8.11 -56.77 -28.83
CA ILE A 1205 -7.13 -56.29 -29.85
C ILE A 1205 -6.38 -54.94 -29.62
N ALA A 1206 -5.49 -54.98 -28.63
CA ALA A 1206 -4.01 -54.99 -28.78
C ALA A 1206 -3.16 -53.82 -29.38
N ARG A 1207 -1.94 -53.72 -28.79
CA ARG A 1207 -0.62 -53.27 -29.29
C ARG A 1207 -0.11 -51.82 -29.08
N THR A 1208 0.79 -51.72 -28.09
CA THR A 1208 2.09 -50.99 -28.08
C THR A 1208 2.11 -49.50 -28.46
N HIS A 1209 2.33 -48.61 -27.48
CA HIS A 1209 3.66 -48.16 -26.99
C HIS A 1209 4.51 -47.50 -28.09
N LEU A 1210 4.76 -46.19 -28.10
CA LEU A 1210 5.31 -45.26 -27.07
C LEU A 1210 6.78 -45.52 -26.70
N LEU A 1211 7.57 -44.47 -27.00
CA LEU A 1211 8.56 -43.79 -26.15
C LEU A 1211 8.72 -44.32 -24.71
#